data_AF-A0A7C5SI74-F1
#
_entry.id   AF-A0A7C5SI74-F1
#
_cell.length_a   1.000
_cell.length_b   1.000
_cell.length_c   1.000
_cell.angle_alpha   90.00
_cell.angle_beta   90.00
_cell.angle_gamma   90.00
#
_symmetry.space_group_name_H-M   'P 1'
#
loop_
_entity.id
_entity.type
_entity.pdbx_description
1 polymer ?
#
loop_
_entity_poly.entity_id
_entity_poly.type
_entity_poly.pdbx_seq_one_letter_code
_entity_poly.pdbx_strand_id
1 'polypeptide(L)'
;MVAARRRPAGADAAELGGELARPAFPAPAPGPAASHLPLAPAPPSTAPRQSAGTGAPASDLSPRPGRRGADHRTREGRRILADLGPRRRLRLSAGALTATGCGQSSPARCRGAPGAGPRSLATSAGFLAPDPERGRGAHHRRLLPGGQGPAGRPRRSATHRCHLADAGRRRGCRADPGGRRSHCRSPAGGPAALRGPGPRRHPRDHRRMAHHSPRGIPQASHIASMTALDGSIIGIYLLAMLLLSGVLGRRQKGTADYYVGGRRVPGWAVGLSTMATQSSAVSLLGIPAWVALRPGGGLNWLQYEVALPLAMIAVMIVLVPFFRRLEVVTVYEYLERRFGRPTRLLLSGVFLLSRGLATAVAIYGAGIVLAVTLGLEVWLTILLIAGVTVIYDTLGGIEAVIYSDVVQMVVLLGGVLLCIAVALAEVGGPGRALAALPAERLRVIGPGSGMGDGAEAPFWGFLFGGFWLYVSYYGVDQSQVQRELAARSETASRWSLVFNGFGRLPLTLLYLLLGVAVGAVYHHDAALRAAVEARHAADFLVPEFLVSHLPEGLRAVVIAAILAAAMSSLDSALNSLSAATTRDFFDHTDRSGGLTRARWTTLGWGVALTAAAECFALRPGVRTLVEEINRVGSAFYGPVLAVFVCGILFRRSGEGGVIAGVIAGVGANLAMLFFVPGVFWMWWNPLGFAVTLAVGLAVARRDGETAEAGGQGLTIDLAALAARERPWWRVHLALVGWFVLTVALAAAIPFLARWVMIATA
;
A
#
# COMPACT_ATOMS: atom_id res chain seq x y z
N MET A 1 -65.01 -60.56 13.31
CA MET A 1 -64.57 -60.21 11.93
C MET A 1 -63.16 -59.62 12.07
N VAL A 2 -62.07 -60.17 11.49
CA VAL A 2 -61.76 -60.48 10.07
C VAL A 2 -61.61 -59.18 9.26
N ALA A 3 -60.50 -58.80 8.61
CA ALA A 3 -59.06 -59.20 8.62
C ALA A 3 -58.24 -58.01 8.01
N ALA A 4 -56.91 -57.89 7.87
CA ALA A 4 -55.68 -58.71 8.07
C ALA A 4 -54.58 -57.79 8.73
N ARG A 5 -53.30 -58.08 9.05
CA ARG A 5 -52.19 -58.98 8.64
C ARG A 5 -51.50 -58.65 7.29
N ARG A 6 -50.17 -58.49 7.17
CA ARG A 6 -48.99 -58.81 8.05
C ARG A 6 -47.87 -57.73 7.99
N ARG A 7 -46.85 -57.87 8.85
CA ARG A 7 -45.62 -57.02 8.98
C ARG A 7 -44.33 -57.81 8.56
N PRO A 8 -43.14 -57.18 8.47
CA PRO A 8 -41.96 -57.74 7.77
C PRO A 8 -40.97 -58.54 8.65
N ALA A 9 -39.99 -59.14 7.97
CA ALA A 9 -38.68 -59.61 8.45
C ALA A 9 -37.69 -59.51 7.27
N GLY A 10 -36.36 -59.53 7.41
CA GLY A 10 -35.51 -59.59 8.61
C GLY A 10 -34.05 -59.26 8.21
N ALA A 11 -33.09 -59.45 9.12
CA ALA A 11 -31.66 -59.29 8.84
C ALA A 11 -30.92 -60.58 9.20
N ASP A 12 -29.87 -60.91 8.44
CA ASP A 12 -28.79 -61.84 8.83
C ASP A 12 -27.58 -61.65 7.88
N ALA A 13 -26.44 -62.26 8.21
CA ALA A 13 -25.15 -62.01 7.56
C ALA A 13 -24.43 -63.29 7.07
N ALA A 14 -23.62 -63.19 6.01
CA ALA A 14 -22.56 -64.13 5.62
C ALA A 14 -21.62 -63.52 4.55
N GLU A 15 -20.50 -64.21 4.28
CA GLU A 15 -19.38 -63.76 3.44
C GLU A 15 -19.54 -64.06 1.93
N LEU A 16 -18.43 -63.82 1.18
CA LEU A 16 -18.22 -63.95 -0.28
C LEU A 16 -18.74 -62.74 -1.09
N GLY A 17 -17.99 -62.14 -2.01
CA GLY A 17 -16.64 -62.46 -2.50
C GLY A 17 -16.53 -62.06 -3.97
N GLY A 18 -15.92 -60.91 -4.28
CA GLY A 18 -15.89 -60.39 -5.65
C GLY A 18 -15.08 -59.10 -5.81
N GLU A 19 -13.85 -59.23 -6.32
CA GLU A 19 -13.04 -58.10 -6.77
C GLU A 19 -13.55 -57.56 -8.11
N LEU A 20 -13.50 -56.24 -8.33
CA LEU A 20 -13.52 -55.67 -9.68
C LEU A 20 -12.62 -54.42 -9.82
N ALA A 21 -11.42 -54.68 -10.33
CA ALA A 21 -10.57 -53.82 -11.17
C ALA A 21 -10.49 -52.30 -10.89
N ARG A 22 -9.31 -51.86 -10.45
CA ARG A 22 -8.76 -50.54 -10.84
C ARG A 22 -8.12 -50.67 -12.23
N PRO A 23 -8.20 -49.66 -13.13
CA PRO A 23 -7.43 -49.66 -14.36
C PRO A 23 -5.94 -49.39 -14.07
N ALA A 24 -5.06 -50.23 -14.63
CA ALA A 24 -3.62 -50.04 -14.61
C ALA A 24 -3.11 -49.62 -16.01
N PHE A 25 -2.03 -48.83 -16.05
CA PHE A 25 -1.26 -48.57 -17.27
C PHE A 25 0.20 -49.03 -17.08
N PRO A 26 0.89 -49.47 -18.15
CA PRO A 26 2.07 -50.34 -18.03
C PRO A 26 3.40 -49.59 -17.91
N ALA A 27 4.40 -50.28 -17.38
CA ALA A 27 5.81 -49.89 -17.42
C ALA A 27 6.57 -50.64 -18.54
N PRO A 28 7.53 -50.02 -19.25
CA PRO A 28 8.46 -50.70 -20.15
C PRO A 28 9.67 -51.32 -19.41
N ALA A 29 10.31 -52.32 -20.02
CA ALA A 29 11.45 -53.08 -19.49
C ALA A 29 12.83 -52.52 -19.97
N PRO A 30 13.98 -52.99 -19.42
CA PRO A 30 15.26 -52.26 -19.51
C PRO A 30 16.35 -52.85 -20.45
N GLY A 31 17.36 -52.02 -20.76
CA GLY A 31 18.69 -52.41 -21.29
C GLY A 31 19.10 -51.73 -22.61
N PRO A 32 20.39 -51.72 -23.02
CA PRO A 32 21.60 -52.20 -22.35
C PRO A 32 22.70 -51.11 -22.11
N ALA A 33 23.90 -51.50 -21.67
CA ALA A 33 25.12 -50.67 -21.56
C ALA A 33 25.94 -50.65 -22.89
N ALA A 34 27.05 -49.91 -23.11
CA ALA A 34 27.95 -49.07 -22.29
C ALA A 34 28.48 -47.88 -23.18
N SER A 35 29.36 -46.93 -22.81
CA SER A 35 30.74 -47.08 -22.29
C SER A 35 31.47 -45.71 -22.06
N HIS A 36 32.60 -45.72 -21.32
CA HIS A 36 33.73 -44.73 -21.21
C HIS A 36 33.42 -43.21 -20.98
N LEU A 37 33.71 -42.61 -19.79
CA LEU A 37 35.00 -42.06 -19.24
C LEU A 37 35.41 -40.66 -19.77
N PRO A 38 36.14 -39.79 -19.00
CA PRO A 38 36.54 -39.82 -17.58
C PRO A 38 36.17 -38.54 -16.76
N LEU A 39 36.67 -38.40 -15.52
CA LEU A 39 36.38 -37.30 -14.57
C LEU A 39 37.53 -36.28 -14.41
N ALA A 40 37.19 -35.10 -13.84
CA ALA A 40 38.02 -34.26 -12.94
C ALA A 40 39.22 -33.50 -13.55
N PRO A 41 39.85 -32.51 -12.86
CA PRO A 41 39.66 -32.09 -11.45
C PRO A 41 39.43 -30.58 -11.21
N ALA A 42 39.36 -30.22 -9.92
CA ALA A 42 39.34 -28.85 -9.39
C ALA A 42 40.56 -28.62 -8.45
N PRO A 43 40.70 -27.48 -7.71
CA PRO A 43 41.89 -26.63 -7.80
C PRO A 43 43.01 -26.92 -6.78
N PRO A 44 44.23 -26.41 -7.01
CA PRO A 44 45.33 -26.47 -6.04
C PRO A 44 45.20 -25.38 -4.96
N SER A 45 45.67 -25.72 -3.76
CA SER A 45 45.98 -24.76 -2.69
C SER A 45 47.35 -25.10 -2.08
N THR A 46 48.22 -24.11 -1.92
CA THR A 46 49.49 -24.25 -1.20
C THR A 46 49.81 -22.99 -0.39
N ALA A 47 50.30 -23.21 0.83
CA ALA A 47 50.79 -22.20 1.76
C ALA A 47 52.34 -22.21 1.79
N PRO A 48 53.02 -21.25 2.44
CA PRO A 48 54.42 -20.91 2.11
C PRO A 48 55.48 -21.74 2.85
N ARG A 49 56.72 -21.68 2.34
CA ARG A 49 57.96 -21.94 3.09
C ARG A 49 59.01 -20.85 2.85
N GLN A 50 60.04 -20.84 3.70
CA GLN A 50 60.99 -19.74 3.91
C GLN A 50 62.40 -20.06 3.35
N SER A 51 63.35 -19.17 3.65
CA SER A 51 64.83 -19.31 3.58
C SER A 51 65.49 -19.03 2.22
N ALA A 52 66.72 -18.51 2.14
CA ALA A 52 67.52 -17.71 3.10
C ALA A 52 68.76 -17.09 2.41
N GLY A 53 69.31 -16.01 2.99
CA GLY A 53 70.62 -15.44 2.61
C GLY A 53 70.63 -14.61 1.31
N THR A 54 71.64 -13.80 1.02
CA THR A 54 72.76 -13.26 1.81
C THR A 54 73.34 -12.05 1.06
N GLY A 55 73.86 -11.03 1.76
CA GLY A 55 74.69 -9.98 1.11
C GLY A 55 74.35 -8.53 1.50
N ALA A 56 75.24 -7.95 2.30
CA ALA A 56 75.49 -6.51 2.45
C ALA A 56 76.99 -6.29 2.10
N PRO A 57 77.60 -5.07 2.11
CA PRO A 57 77.08 -3.78 2.59
C PRO A 57 77.46 -2.55 1.71
N ALA A 58 77.17 -1.34 2.26
CA ALA A 58 77.71 -0.02 1.89
C ALA A 58 77.23 0.58 0.54
N SER A 59 77.29 1.91 0.32
CA SER A 59 77.82 3.00 1.17
C SER A 59 76.92 4.25 1.25
N ASP A 60 77.22 5.07 2.26
CA ASP A 60 76.70 6.40 2.57
C ASP A 60 76.72 7.43 1.41
N LEU A 61 75.79 8.41 1.45
CA LEU A 61 76.07 9.86 1.30
C LEU A 61 74.78 10.71 1.25
N SER A 62 74.72 11.77 2.06
CA SER A 62 73.83 12.94 1.87
C SER A 62 74.60 14.09 1.23
N PRO A 63 73.95 14.98 0.44
CA PRO A 63 73.84 16.37 0.93
C PRO A 63 72.56 17.15 0.53
N ARG A 64 72.32 18.24 1.28
CA ARG A 64 71.59 19.48 0.91
C ARG A 64 72.61 20.65 0.97
N PRO A 65 72.33 21.95 0.68
CA PRO A 65 71.06 22.61 0.28
C PRO A 65 71.17 23.70 -0.84
N GLY A 66 70.04 24.32 -1.22
CA GLY A 66 69.96 25.66 -1.86
C GLY A 66 68.63 25.86 -2.62
N ARG A 67 67.72 26.84 -2.42
CA ARG A 67 67.61 28.26 -1.95
C ARG A 67 67.66 29.35 -3.04
N ARG A 68 66.47 29.93 -3.35
CA ARG A 68 66.08 31.33 -3.69
C ARG A 68 64.82 31.28 -4.60
N GLY A 69 63.81 32.15 -4.53
CA GLY A 69 63.38 33.19 -3.57
C GLY A 69 61.83 33.25 -3.56
N ALA A 70 61.16 33.63 -2.47
CA ALA A 70 60.89 35.00 -2.00
C ALA A 70 59.77 35.73 -2.80
N ASP A 71 58.71 36.30 -2.20
CA ASP A 71 58.16 36.12 -0.83
C ASP A 71 56.60 36.38 -0.88
N HIS A 72 55.82 37.15 -0.08
CA HIS A 72 56.04 38.00 1.11
C HIS A 72 54.71 38.24 1.89
N ARG A 73 54.70 38.04 3.23
CA ARG A 73 53.76 38.62 4.26
C ARG A 73 52.26 38.20 4.23
N THR A 74 51.50 38.07 5.33
CA THR A 74 51.71 38.07 6.81
C THR A 74 50.57 37.23 7.44
N ARG A 75 50.75 36.38 8.48
CA ARG A 75 50.68 36.64 9.94
C ARG A 75 49.44 37.45 10.39
N GLU A 76 48.75 37.17 11.51
CA GLU A 76 49.04 36.39 12.74
C GLU A 76 47.87 35.42 13.11
N GLY A 77 47.88 34.53 14.12
CA GLY A 77 48.89 34.15 15.13
C GLY A 77 48.40 32.94 15.98
N ARG A 78 49.31 32.17 16.60
CA ARG A 78 49.00 31.00 17.47
C ARG A 78 49.91 30.99 18.71
N ARG A 79 49.35 30.64 19.89
CA ARG A 79 49.93 30.00 21.10
C ARG A 79 48.87 30.06 22.24
N ILE A 80 48.85 29.23 23.28
CA ILE A 80 49.79 28.19 23.77
C ILE A 80 49.03 27.04 24.51
N LEU A 81 49.72 25.93 24.82
CA LEU A 81 49.47 24.77 25.74
C LEU A 81 48.05 24.58 26.38
N ALA A 82 47.39 23.41 26.45
CA ALA A 82 47.74 21.96 26.53
C ALA A 82 47.59 21.34 27.95
N ASP A 83 46.65 20.39 28.10
CA ASP A 83 46.65 19.28 29.08
C ASP A 83 45.65 18.17 28.60
N LEU A 84 45.52 17.08 29.39
CA LEU A 84 44.60 15.93 29.38
C LEU A 84 45.23 14.55 29.08
N GLY A 85 45.67 13.90 30.16
CA GLY A 85 45.86 12.45 30.24
C GLY A 85 44.54 11.64 30.36
N PRO A 86 44.59 10.28 30.37
CA PRO A 86 43.49 9.51 29.79
C PRO A 86 42.85 8.39 30.65
N ARG A 87 41.72 7.87 30.14
CA ARG A 87 41.03 6.59 30.47
C ARG A 87 40.27 6.49 31.81
N ARG A 88 39.00 6.07 31.71
CA ARG A 88 38.54 4.80 32.30
C ARG A 88 37.31 4.25 31.56
N ARG A 89 37.11 2.93 31.63
CA ARG A 89 35.88 2.24 31.19
C ARG A 89 35.04 1.93 32.43
N LEU A 90 33.71 1.91 32.30
CA LEU A 90 32.83 1.28 33.28
C LEU A 90 32.10 0.10 32.64
N ARG A 91 32.07 -1.03 33.36
CA ARG A 91 31.15 -2.14 33.11
C ARG A 91 29.89 -1.91 33.93
N LEU A 92 28.74 -2.36 33.43
CA LEU A 92 27.58 -2.63 34.26
C LEU A 92 27.52 -4.13 34.57
N SER A 93 27.20 -4.46 35.81
CA SER A 93 26.93 -5.81 36.31
C SER A 93 25.74 -5.74 37.28
N ALA A 94 24.99 -6.83 37.41
CA ALA A 94 23.60 -6.79 37.86
C ALA A 94 23.39 -7.13 39.36
N GLY A 95 22.17 -6.87 39.83
CA GLY A 95 21.62 -7.37 41.09
C GLY A 95 21.49 -6.32 42.21
N ALA A 96 20.60 -6.50 43.20
CA ALA A 96 19.44 -7.41 43.27
C ALA A 96 18.50 -7.00 44.45
N LEU A 97 17.28 -7.57 44.47
CA LEU A 97 16.44 -7.85 45.64
C LEU A 97 15.86 -6.70 46.51
N THR A 98 14.52 -6.75 46.66
CA THR A 98 13.72 -6.55 47.91
C THR A 98 13.68 -5.20 48.64
N ALA A 99 12.65 -4.85 49.44
CA ALA A 99 11.21 -5.20 49.49
C ALA A 99 10.50 -4.31 50.55
N THR A 100 9.15 -4.21 50.53
CA THR A 100 8.28 -3.54 51.54
C THR A 100 8.44 -2.00 51.69
N GLY A 101 7.46 -1.22 52.18
CA GLY A 101 6.03 -1.49 52.39
C GLY A 101 5.30 -0.44 53.28
N CYS A 102 4.04 -0.10 52.93
CA CYS A 102 3.01 0.59 53.75
C CYS A 102 3.23 2.04 54.30
N GLY A 103 2.11 2.65 54.77
CA GLY A 103 2.02 4.00 55.38
C GLY A 103 1.91 5.15 54.37
N GLN A 104 0.81 5.89 54.15
CA GLN A 104 -0.30 6.38 55.00
C GLN A 104 0.12 7.20 56.22
N SER A 105 0.09 8.54 56.11
CA SER A 105 -0.79 9.43 56.92
C SER A 105 -0.44 10.92 56.74
N SER A 106 -1.45 11.78 56.85
CA SER A 106 -1.31 13.24 57.07
C SER A 106 -1.78 13.57 58.50
N PRO A 107 -1.35 14.72 59.07
CA PRO A 107 -2.38 15.65 59.56
C PRO A 107 -2.09 17.14 59.31
N ALA A 108 -3.15 17.95 59.46
CA ALA A 108 -3.18 19.42 59.38
C ALA A 108 -2.49 20.11 60.60
N ARG A 109 -2.41 21.44 60.79
CA ARG A 109 -3.30 22.61 60.54
C ARG A 109 -2.42 23.89 60.29
N CYS A 110 -2.83 25.17 60.32
CA CYS A 110 -4.08 25.86 60.72
C CYS A 110 -4.14 27.33 60.22
N ARG A 111 -5.36 27.91 60.14
CA ARG A 111 -5.71 29.36 59.99
C ARG A 111 -5.45 29.98 58.58
N GLY A 112 -6.31 30.86 58.06
CA GLY A 112 -7.61 31.36 58.53
C GLY A 112 -8.31 32.27 57.49
N ALA A 113 -9.62 32.50 57.65
CA ALA A 113 -10.45 33.40 56.80
C ALA A 113 -10.97 34.60 57.64
N PRO A 114 -11.56 35.67 57.04
CA PRO A 114 -13.00 35.63 56.69
C PRO A 114 -13.43 36.48 55.45
N GLY A 115 -14.70 36.32 55.00
CA GLY A 115 -15.39 37.27 54.10
C GLY A 115 -16.42 36.65 53.13
N ALA A 116 -17.66 37.15 53.11
CA ALA A 116 -18.71 36.86 52.10
C ALA A 116 -18.86 38.08 51.16
N GLY A 117 -19.25 38.02 49.87
CA GLY A 117 -20.46 37.43 49.24
C GLY A 117 -21.54 38.53 49.02
N PRO A 118 -22.61 38.40 48.18
CA PRO A 118 -22.91 37.48 47.07
C PRO A 118 -23.37 38.24 45.77
N ARG A 119 -24.21 37.61 44.90
CA ARG A 119 -24.83 38.12 43.62
C ARG A 119 -23.88 38.11 42.40
N SER A 120 -24.18 37.65 41.18
CA SER A 120 -25.39 37.44 40.34
C SER A 120 -25.77 38.61 39.39
N LEU A 121 -25.48 38.46 38.08
CA LEU A 121 -26.34 38.82 36.92
C LEU A 121 -25.62 38.61 35.57
N ALA A 122 -26.36 38.75 34.45
CA ALA A 122 -25.87 38.77 33.07
C ALA A 122 -25.15 40.12 32.76
N THR A 123 -24.56 40.42 31.60
CA THR A 123 -25.05 40.25 30.22
C THR A 123 -23.92 40.40 29.17
N SER A 124 -24.26 40.22 27.90
CA SER A 124 -23.48 40.44 26.67
C SER A 124 -22.52 41.66 26.64
N ALA A 125 -21.41 41.49 25.93
CA ALA A 125 -20.67 42.58 25.28
C ALA A 125 -20.49 42.26 23.79
N GLY A 126 -21.00 43.13 22.91
CA GLY A 126 -20.91 42.99 21.45
C GLY A 126 -19.74 43.77 20.85
N PHE A 127 -19.24 43.32 19.69
CA PHE A 127 -18.25 44.09 18.90
C PHE A 127 -18.92 45.24 18.16
N LEU A 128 -18.27 46.41 18.18
CA LEU A 128 -18.63 47.59 17.38
C LEU A 128 -17.77 47.69 16.12
N ALA A 129 -18.39 48.03 15.00
CA ALA A 129 -17.72 48.59 13.82
C ALA A 129 -17.48 50.11 14.00
N PRO A 130 -16.73 50.77 13.11
CA PRO A 130 -17.42 51.42 11.98
C PRO A 130 -16.66 51.33 10.64
N ASP A 131 -17.15 52.10 9.65
CA ASP A 131 -16.89 51.94 8.20
C ASP A 131 -16.05 53.14 7.61
N PRO A 132 -16.22 53.74 6.40
CA PRO A 132 -15.07 53.91 5.50
C PRO A 132 -14.79 55.35 4.96
N GLU A 133 -13.95 55.40 3.90
CA GLU A 133 -13.72 56.46 2.88
C GLU A 133 -12.56 57.50 3.00
N ARG A 134 -11.76 57.51 1.91
CA ARG A 134 -11.10 58.64 1.20
C ARG A 134 -10.04 59.53 1.87
N GLY A 135 -8.85 59.55 1.23
CA GLY A 135 -7.86 60.64 1.26
C GLY A 135 -6.98 60.63 -0.01
N ARG A 136 -6.58 61.81 -0.52
CA ARG A 136 -5.68 61.98 -1.69
C ARG A 136 -4.29 62.44 -1.25
N GLY A 137 -3.20 62.00 -1.91
CA GLY A 137 -1.83 62.42 -1.56
C GLY A 137 -0.77 62.24 -2.67
N ALA A 138 -0.23 63.36 -3.14
CA ALA A 138 0.66 63.57 -4.28
C ALA A 138 2.11 62.99 -4.22
N HIS A 139 2.73 62.84 -5.42
CA HIS A 139 4.17 62.93 -5.82
C HIS A 139 5.29 62.25 -4.96
N HIS A 140 6.36 61.65 -5.51
CA HIS A 140 7.35 62.25 -6.43
C HIS A 140 8.22 61.23 -7.21
N ARG A 141 9.06 61.72 -8.16
CA ARG A 141 9.99 60.96 -9.03
C ARG A 141 11.37 60.64 -8.41
N ARG A 142 12.01 59.55 -8.85
CA ARG A 142 13.41 59.44 -9.38
C ARG A 142 13.61 58.01 -9.97
N LEU A 143 13.81 57.83 -11.27
CA LEU A 143 14.99 58.04 -12.15
C LEU A 143 15.96 56.84 -12.23
N LEU A 144 16.09 56.28 -13.44
CA LEU A 144 17.20 55.43 -13.91
C LEU A 144 17.58 55.87 -15.34
N PRO A 145 18.87 55.97 -15.70
CA PRO A 145 19.33 56.00 -17.09
C PRO A 145 19.47 54.57 -17.66
N GLY A 146 19.61 54.33 -18.96
CA GLY A 146 19.57 55.21 -20.12
C GLY A 146 20.17 54.49 -21.34
N GLY A 147 19.48 54.45 -22.48
CA GLY A 147 19.90 53.68 -23.66
C GLY A 147 19.20 54.15 -24.94
N GLN A 148 19.98 54.37 -26.00
CA GLN A 148 19.59 55.11 -27.21
C GLN A 148 18.68 54.29 -28.16
N GLY A 149 17.81 54.98 -28.92
CA GLY A 149 17.04 54.41 -30.07
C GLY A 149 17.77 54.68 -31.39
N PRO A 150 17.09 54.93 -32.54
CA PRO A 150 15.63 54.99 -32.84
C PRO A 150 15.16 53.67 -33.52
N ALA A 151 14.09 53.51 -34.32
CA ALA A 151 13.07 54.38 -34.94
C ALA A 151 11.74 53.63 -35.22
N GLY A 152 10.82 54.23 -35.99
CA GLY A 152 9.65 53.55 -36.60
C GLY A 152 8.28 54.03 -36.09
N ARG A 153 7.41 54.51 -36.99
CA ARG A 153 6.07 55.09 -36.73
C ARG A 153 5.18 54.91 -37.99
N PRO A 154 3.84 55.09 -37.94
CA PRO A 154 2.94 55.27 -36.78
C PRO A 154 1.61 54.44 -36.85
N ARG A 155 0.76 54.60 -35.82
CA ARG A 155 -0.72 54.79 -35.80
C ARG A 155 -1.59 54.20 -36.96
N ARG A 156 -2.83 53.74 -36.70
CA ARG A 156 -3.89 54.51 -36.00
C ARG A 156 -5.07 53.64 -35.52
N SER A 157 -5.74 54.11 -34.48
CA SER A 157 -7.01 53.60 -33.93
C SER A 157 -8.23 54.29 -34.55
N ALA A 158 -9.39 53.62 -34.61
CA ALA A 158 -10.66 54.09 -34.00
C ALA A 158 -11.87 53.18 -34.34
N THR A 159 -12.79 53.08 -33.39
CA THR A 159 -14.15 52.52 -33.53
C THR A 159 -15.12 53.51 -34.19
N HIS A 160 -16.20 53.04 -34.84
CA HIS A 160 -17.56 53.54 -34.58
C HIS A 160 -18.65 52.54 -35.03
N ARG A 161 -19.93 52.91 -34.89
CA ARG A 161 -21.11 52.01 -34.78
C ARG A 161 -22.21 52.29 -35.82
N CYS A 162 -22.99 51.23 -36.12
CA CYS A 162 -24.40 51.21 -36.55
C CYS A 162 -24.83 51.79 -37.92
N HIS A 163 -25.67 51.01 -38.62
CA HIS A 163 -26.88 51.49 -39.32
C HIS A 163 -27.97 50.38 -39.28
N LEU A 164 -29.17 50.65 -39.82
CA LEU A 164 -30.44 49.93 -39.57
C LEU A 164 -31.11 49.42 -40.88
N ALA A 165 -32.30 48.80 -40.75
CA ALA A 165 -33.28 48.39 -41.80
C ALA A 165 -33.00 47.08 -42.60
N ASP A 166 -33.97 46.25 -43.03
CA ASP A 166 -35.39 46.03 -42.61
C ASP A 166 -35.93 44.65 -43.14
N ALA A 167 -37.25 44.41 -43.01
CA ALA A 167 -38.12 43.26 -43.31
C ALA A 167 -37.92 42.46 -44.66
N GLY A 168 -38.49 41.25 -44.84
CA GLY A 168 -39.41 40.50 -43.96
C GLY A 168 -39.97 39.13 -44.44
N ARG A 169 -41.30 38.93 -44.26
CA ARG A 169 -42.13 37.68 -44.28
C ARG A 169 -42.49 37.22 -45.72
N ARG A 170 -43.11 36.07 -46.09
CA ARG A 170 -43.72 34.80 -45.53
C ARG A 170 -43.94 33.84 -46.76
N ARG A 171 -44.11 32.51 -46.76
CA ARG A 171 -45.29 31.63 -46.39
C ARG A 171 -45.24 30.34 -47.28
N GLY A 172 -45.95 29.24 -46.94
CA GLY A 172 -46.36 28.18 -47.92
C GLY A 172 -46.35 26.71 -47.43
N CYS A 173 -47.37 25.90 -47.78
CA CYS A 173 -47.52 24.46 -47.42
C CYS A 173 -48.43 23.68 -48.41
N ARG A 174 -48.29 22.34 -48.48
CA ARG A 174 -49.08 21.33 -49.27
C ARG A 174 -48.84 21.36 -50.80
N ALA A 175 -49.13 20.32 -51.61
CA ALA A 175 -49.89 19.08 -51.41
C ALA A 175 -49.32 17.85 -52.18
N ASP A 176 -49.99 16.69 -52.07
CA ASP A 176 -49.81 15.42 -52.84
C ASP A 176 -51.00 15.21 -53.81
N PRO A 177 -50.84 14.53 -54.97
CA PRO A 177 -51.60 13.28 -55.19
C PRO A 177 -50.93 12.21 -56.09
N GLY A 178 -51.09 10.91 -55.77
CA GLY A 178 -50.55 9.77 -56.56
C GLY A 178 -51.50 9.05 -57.55
N GLY A 179 -51.09 7.90 -58.13
CA GLY A 179 -52.01 7.04 -58.93
C GLY A 179 -51.48 5.84 -59.75
N ARG A 180 -51.94 4.63 -59.40
CA ARG A 180 -52.39 3.48 -60.26
C ARG A 180 -51.44 2.57 -61.11
N ARG A 181 -51.45 1.27 -60.70
CA ARG A 181 -51.73 0.01 -61.48
C ARG A 181 -50.71 -0.66 -62.44
N SER A 182 -50.79 -2.01 -62.43
CA SER A 182 -50.51 -3.04 -63.49
C SER A 182 -49.34 -4.02 -63.19
N HIS A 183 -49.24 -5.24 -63.77
CA HIS A 183 -50.20 -6.38 -63.79
C HIS A 183 -49.47 -7.71 -64.16
N CYS A 184 -50.22 -8.84 -64.31
CA CYS A 184 -49.81 -10.16 -64.88
C CYS A 184 -48.87 -11.07 -64.04
N ARG A 185 -48.89 -12.42 -64.14
CA ARG A 185 -49.94 -13.41 -64.57
C ARG A 185 -49.56 -14.83 -64.03
N SER A 186 -50.55 -15.72 -63.88
CA SER A 186 -50.44 -17.14 -63.42
C SER A 186 -50.20 -18.13 -64.61
N PRO A 187 -50.19 -19.50 -64.53
CA PRO A 187 -51.14 -20.38 -63.77
C PRO A 187 -50.70 -21.80 -63.29
N ALA A 188 -51.66 -22.47 -62.62
CA ALA A 188 -51.97 -23.93 -62.59
C ALA A 188 -51.07 -24.96 -61.86
N GLY A 189 -51.73 -25.91 -61.15
CA GLY A 189 -51.14 -27.15 -60.60
C GLY A 189 -51.70 -27.56 -59.22
N GLY A 190 -52.59 -28.55 -59.18
CA GLY A 190 -53.07 -29.23 -57.95
C GLY A 190 -53.11 -30.76 -58.16
N PRO A 191 -53.56 -31.60 -57.19
CA PRO A 191 -54.38 -31.29 -56.02
C PRO A 191 -53.74 -31.67 -54.65
N ALA A 192 -54.56 -31.71 -53.60
CA ALA A 192 -54.19 -32.02 -52.21
C ALA A 192 -54.09 -33.56 -51.93
N ALA A 193 -53.70 -34.07 -50.76
CA ALA A 193 -53.51 -33.45 -49.44
C ALA A 193 -52.56 -34.28 -48.53
N LEU A 194 -51.98 -33.65 -47.50
CA LEU A 194 -51.98 -34.14 -46.10
C LEU A 194 -51.43 -33.06 -45.14
N ARG A 195 -51.71 -33.18 -43.83
CA ARG A 195 -51.44 -32.10 -42.84
C ARG A 195 -50.15 -32.35 -42.05
N GLY A 196 -49.33 -31.31 -41.91
CA GLY A 196 -48.25 -31.21 -40.92
C GLY A 196 -48.20 -29.79 -40.31
N PRO A 197 -48.03 -29.62 -38.98
CA PRO A 197 -48.03 -28.31 -38.33
C PRO A 197 -46.70 -27.57 -38.54
N GLY A 198 -46.77 -26.30 -38.99
CA GLY A 198 -45.60 -25.46 -39.22
C GLY A 198 -44.92 -24.92 -37.95
N PRO A 199 -43.67 -24.44 -38.04
CA PRO A 199 -42.90 -23.94 -36.91
C PRO A 199 -43.50 -22.67 -36.29
N ARG A 200 -43.54 -22.61 -34.96
CA ARG A 200 -44.06 -21.45 -34.21
C ARG A 200 -43.14 -20.24 -34.34
N ARG A 201 -43.73 -19.07 -34.57
CA ARG A 201 -43.02 -17.77 -34.56
C ARG A 201 -42.77 -17.33 -33.12
N HIS A 202 -41.55 -16.89 -32.80
CA HIS A 202 -41.26 -16.19 -31.54
C HIS A 202 -41.90 -14.79 -31.54
N PRO A 203 -42.54 -14.35 -30.43
CA PRO A 203 -42.95 -12.97 -30.26
C PRO A 203 -41.73 -12.04 -30.13
N ARG A 204 -41.76 -10.88 -30.79
CA ARG A 204 -40.85 -9.75 -30.50
C ARG A 204 -41.46 -8.89 -29.40
N ASP A 205 -41.08 -9.13 -28.15
CA ASP A 205 -41.58 -8.34 -27.01
C ASP A 205 -40.85 -6.99 -26.94
N HIS A 206 -41.50 -5.92 -27.40
CA HIS A 206 -40.95 -4.56 -27.42
C HIS A 206 -40.97 -3.90 -26.03
N ARG A 207 -40.18 -4.43 -25.09
CA ARG A 207 -39.98 -3.79 -23.78
C ARG A 207 -39.17 -2.50 -23.94
N ARG A 208 -39.77 -1.39 -23.51
CA ARG A 208 -39.14 -0.06 -23.45
C ARG A 208 -37.88 -0.13 -22.58
N MET A 209 -36.79 0.50 -23.04
CA MET A 209 -35.63 0.75 -22.17
C MET A 209 -35.99 1.80 -21.11
N ALA A 210 -36.46 1.34 -19.95
CA ALA A 210 -36.54 2.18 -18.77
C ALA A 210 -35.12 2.39 -18.23
N HIS A 211 -34.67 3.65 -18.17
CA HIS A 211 -33.37 4.02 -17.58
C HIS A 211 -33.24 3.41 -16.19
N HIS A 212 -32.37 2.42 -16.05
CA HIS A 212 -31.99 1.90 -14.75
C HIS A 212 -30.96 2.85 -14.14
N SER A 213 -31.40 3.75 -13.28
CA SER A 213 -30.52 4.35 -12.27
C SER A 213 -29.80 3.22 -11.52
N PRO A 214 -28.51 3.39 -11.16
CA PRO A 214 -27.82 2.40 -10.34
C PRO A 214 -28.63 2.19 -9.05
N ARG A 215 -28.98 0.93 -8.76
CA ARG A 215 -29.71 0.61 -7.53
C ARG A 215 -28.77 0.83 -6.36
N GLY A 216 -29.17 1.71 -5.43
CA GLY A 216 -28.50 1.85 -4.14
C GLY A 216 -28.42 0.50 -3.42
N ILE A 217 -27.40 0.32 -2.59
CA ILE A 217 -27.20 -0.93 -1.85
C ILE A 217 -28.42 -1.13 -0.94
N PRO A 218 -29.07 -2.32 -0.90
CA PRO A 218 -30.21 -2.55 -0.03
C PRO A 218 -29.89 -2.19 1.42
N GLN A 219 -30.52 -1.13 1.95
CA GLN A 219 -30.36 -0.74 3.34
C GLN A 219 -31.20 -1.70 4.20
N ALA A 220 -30.55 -2.47 5.07
CA ALA A 220 -31.24 -3.31 6.05
C ALA A 220 -32.06 -2.42 6.98
N SER A 221 -33.31 -2.80 7.27
CA SER A 221 -34.30 -1.92 7.92
C SER A 221 -34.11 -1.72 9.44
N HIS A 222 -32.90 -1.97 9.96
CA HIS A 222 -32.49 -1.68 11.32
C HIS A 222 -31.37 -0.63 11.33
N ILE A 223 -31.76 0.63 11.14
CA ILE A 223 -30.87 1.77 11.42
C ILE A 223 -30.71 1.86 12.94
N ALA A 224 -29.73 1.14 13.48
CA ALA A 224 -29.18 1.42 14.79
C ALA A 224 -28.48 2.79 14.70
N SER A 225 -29.21 3.86 15.00
CA SER A 225 -28.77 5.24 14.77
C SER A 225 -27.44 5.55 15.46
N MET A 226 -26.65 6.46 14.88
CA MET A 226 -25.53 7.06 15.61
C MET A 226 -26.07 7.79 16.83
N THR A 227 -25.68 7.36 18.03
CA THR A 227 -26.03 8.10 19.25
C THR A 227 -25.00 9.18 19.53
N ALA A 228 -25.34 10.11 20.44
CA ALA A 228 -24.46 11.23 20.78
C ALA A 228 -23.09 10.75 21.29
N LEU A 229 -23.03 9.58 21.95
CA LEU A 229 -21.78 8.95 22.38
C LEU A 229 -20.93 8.54 21.17
N ASP A 230 -21.50 7.78 20.22
CA ASP A 230 -20.80 7.34 19.01
C ASP A 230 -20.26 8.52 18.20
N GLY A 231 -21.11 9.55 17.99
CA GLY A 231 -20.72 10.79 17.32
C GLY A 231 -19.62 11.55 18.06
N SER A 232 -19.65 11.58 19.40
CA SER A 232 -18.61 12.25 20.19
C SER A 232 -17.24 11.55 20.09
N ILE A 233 -17.19 10.22 20.08
CA ILE A 233 -15.95 9.45 19.99
C ILE A 233 -15.27 9.67 18.64
N ILE A 234 -16.04 9.56 17.55
CA ILE A 234 -15.54 9.83 16.19
C ILE A 234 -15.14 11.31 16.06
N GLY A 235 -15.96 12.24 16.56
CA GLY A 235 -15.66 13.68 16.53
C GLY A 235 -14.37 14.05 17.27
N ILE A 236 -14.15 13.51 18.47
CA ILE A 236 -12.92 13.70 19.27
C ILE A 236 -11.71 13.13 18.51
N TYR A 237 -11.83 11.95 17.92
CA TYR A 237 -10.75 11.33 17.14
C TYR A 237 -10.37 12.17 15.91
N LEU A 238 -11.34 12.60 15.09
CA LEU A 238 -11.08 13.44 13.92
C LEU A 238 -10.51 14.81 14.31
N LEU A 239 -11.03 15.43 15.39
CA LEU A 239 -10.50 16.68 15.93
C LEU A 239 -9.05 16.51 16.42
N ALA A 240 -8.71 15.39 17.06
CA ALA A 240 -7.34 15.11 17.50
C ALA A 240 -6.36 15.00 16.32
N MET A 241 -6.76 14.39 15.20
CA MET A 241 -5.94 14.34 13.98
C MET A 241 -5.75 15.73 13.36
N LEU A 242 -6.81 16.53 13.27
CA LEU A 242 -6.76 17.91 12.78
C LEU A 242 -5.87 18.81 13.66
N LEU A 243 -5.96 18.67 14.99
CA LEU A 243 -5.12 19.42 15.93
C LEU A 243 -3.66 18.97 15.88
N LEU A 244 -3.38 17.67 15.83
CA LEU A 244 -2.02 17.12 15.69
C LEU A 244 -1.33 17.66 14.43
N SER A 245 -2.02 17.59 13.29
CA SER A 245 -1.54 18.18 12.03
C SER A 245 -1.39 19.70 12.14
N GLY A 246 -2.38 20.41 12.70
CA GLY A 246 -2.35 21.87 12.89
C GLY A 246 -1.26 22.39 13.84
N VAL A 247 -0.70 21.53 14.70
CA VAL A 247 0.48 21.82 15.52
C VAL A 247 1.77 21.50 14.77
N LEU A 248 1.90 20.30 14.18
CA LEU A 248 3.12 19.89 13.48
C LEU A 248 3.34 20.68 12.17
N GLY A 249 2.27 21.02 11.46
CA GLY A 249 2.25 21.86 10.26
C GLY A 249 2.87 23.25 10.46
N ARG A 250 2.94 23.76 11.70
CA ARG A 250 3.64 25.02 12.04
C ARG A 250 5.16 24.94 11.86
N ARG A 251 5.72 23.74 11.76
CA ARG A 251 7.15 23.49 11.47
C ARG A 251 7.48 23.61 9.98
N GLN A 252 6.48 23.67 9.11
CA GLN A 252 6.63 23.55 7.66
C GLN A 252 7.11 24.86 7.01
N LYS A 253 8.42 25.01 6.80
CA LYS A 253 9.03 26.21 6.17
C LYS A 253 9.35 26.04 4.68
N GLY A 254 9.40 24.80 4.18
CA GLY A 254 9.64 24.51 2.77
C GLY A 254 9.43 23.04 2.42
N THR A 255 9.69 22.68 1.16
CA THR A 255 9.42 21.32 0.64
C THR A 255 10.27 20.22 1.30
N ALA A 256 11.42 20.57 1.91
CA ALA A 256 12.25 19.64 2.68
C ALA A 256 11.62 19.28 4.04
N ASP A 257 10.92 20.21 4.70
CA ASP A 257 10.09 19.89 5.86
C ASP A 257 8.85 19.10 5.43
N TYR A 258 8.22 19.48 4.32
CA TYR A 258 6.90 18.95 3.93
C TYR A 258 6.96 17.50 3.46
N TYR A 259 8.01 17.12 2.70
CA TYR A 259 8.14 15.78 2.13
C TYR A 259 9.12 14.85 2.85
N VAL A 260 10.14 15.38 3.52
CA VAL A 260 11.12 14.54 4.27
C VAL A 260 11.31 14.98 5.73
N GLY A 261 10.41 15.82 6.28
CA GLY A 261 10.40 16.16 7.70
C GLY A 261 11.69 16.80 8.19
N GLY A 262 12.47 17.45 7.33
CA GLY A 262 13.83 17.91 7.65
C GLY A 262 14.76 16.80 8.17
N ARG A 263 14.46 15.53 7.84
CA ARG A 263 15.18 14.31 8.22
C ARG A 263 15.45 14.16 9.72
N ARG A 264 14.44 14.47 10.56
CA ARG A 264 14.54 14.46 12.04
C ARG A 264 13.80 13.32 12.76
N VAL A 265 13.05 12.49 12.03
CA VAL A 265 12.10 11.55 12.64
C VAL A 265 12.80 10.34 13.31
N PRO A 266 12.45 9.93 14.54
CA PRO A 266 13.06 8.77 15.18
C PRO A 266 12.56 7.46 14.57
N GLY A 267 13.46 6.48 14.41
CA GLY A 267 13.18 5.23 13.68
C GLY A 267 12.05 4.36 14.24
N TRP A 268 11.67 4.52 15.51
CA TRP A 268 10.50 3.84 16.08
C TRP A 268 9.16 4.40 15.54
N ALA A 269 9.10 5.72 15.31
CA ALA A 269 7.92 6.37 14.75
C ALA A 269 7.81 6.06 13.26
N VAL A 270 8.96 6.07 12.55
CA VAL A 270 9.06 5.58 11.17
C VAL A 270 8.58 4.12 11.08
N GLY A 271 9.06 3.22 11.95
CA GLY A 271 8.66 1.81 11.94
C GLY A 271 7.17 1.57 12.16
N LEU A 272 6.56 2.24 13.14
CA LEU A 272 5.10 2.21 13.37
C LEU A 272 4.33 2.77 12.18
N SER A 273 4.83 3.84 11.58
CA SER A 273 4.24 4.50 10.40
C SER A 273 4.30 3.63 9.14
N THR A 274 5.47 3.08 8.82
CA THR A 274 5.69 2.09 7.76
C THR A 274 4.79 0.85 7.95
N MET A 275 4.50 0.44 9.20
CA MET A 275 3.48 -0.59 9.48
C MET A 275 2.04 -0.10 9.25
N ALA A 276 1.67 1.08 9.74
CA ALA A 276 0.32 1.64 9.64
C ALA A 276 -0.15 1.83 8.19
N THR A 277 0.72 2.35 7.32
CA THR A 277 0.48 2.49 5.88
C THR A 277 0.24 1.16 5.15
N GLN A 278 0.69 0.03 5.72
CA GLN A 278 0.42 -1.31 5.19
C GLN A 278 -0.76 -2.01 5.91
N SER A 279 -1.42 -1.31 6.82
CA SER A 279 -2.47 -1.81 7.71
C SER A 279 -3.79 -1.11 7.39
N SER A 280 -4.19 -1.25 6.12
CA SER A 280 -5.31 -0.53 5.51
C SER A 280 -6.69 -1.03 5.96
N ALA A 281 -7.73 -0.23 5.74
CA ALA A 281 -9.12 -0.70 5.90
C ALA A 281 -9.40 -1.97 5.07
N VAL A 282 -8.79 -2.09 3.88
CA VAL A 282 -8.88 -3.30 3.04
C VAL A 282 -8.25 -4.52 3.70
N SER A 283 -7.19 -4.34 4.50
CA SER A 283 -6.60 -5.42 5.31
C SER A 283 -7.54 -5.84 6.44
N LEU A 284 -8.15 -4.86 7.12
CA LEU A 284 -9.08 -5.08 8.24
C LEU A 284 -10.43 -5.71 7.82
N LEU A 285 -10.84 -5.55 6.56
CA LEU A 285 -12.08 -6.13 6.03
C LEU A 285 -11.82 -7.42 5.25
N GLY A 286 -10.90 -7.33 4.28
CA GLY A 286 -10.65 -8.39 3.31
C GLY A 286 -9.92 -9.59 3.90
N ILE A 287 -9.09 -9.43 4.94
CA ILE A 287 -8.43 -10.59 5.59
C ILE A 287 -9.45 -11.40 6.42
N PRO A 288 -10.31 -10.79 7.27
CA PRO A 288 -11.42 -11.52 7.89
C PRO A 288 -12.38 -12.18 6.88
N ALA A 289 -12.76 -11.45 5.82
CA ALA A 289 -13.60 -12.00 4.75
C ALA A 289 -12.93 -13.16 3.98
N TRP A 290 -11.61 -13.08 3.77
CA TRP A 290 -10.80 -14.15 3.19
C TRP A 290 -10.79 -15.39 4.09
N VAL A 291 -10.56 -15.22 5.38
CA VAL A 291 -10.54 -16.33 6.35
C VAL A 291 -11.89 -17.03 6.42
N ALA A 292 -12.98 -16.28 6.58
CA ALA A 292 -14.31 -16.81 6.86
C ALA A 292 -15.09 -17.25 5.62
N LEU A 293 -15.11 -16.44 4.55
CA LEU A 293 -16.13 -16.57 3.49
C LEU A 293 -15.57 -16.86 2.10
N ARG A 294 -14.44 -16.25 1.70
CA ARG A 294 -13.86 -16.47 0.36
C ARG A 294 -13.68 -17.98 0.10
N PRO A 295 -14.19 -18.56 -1.01
CA PRO A 295 -13.87 -19.93 -1.42
C PRO A 295 -12.35 -20.13 -1.43
N GLY A 296 -11.82 -21.30 -1.08
CA GLY A 296 -10.37 -21.54 -1.06
C GLY A 296 -9.54 -20.68 -0.08
N GLY A 297 -10.16 -19.74 0.64
CA GLY A 297 -9.52 -18.91 1.67
C GLY A 297 -9.38 -19.62 3.02
N GLY A 298 -8.99 -18.86 4.03
CA GLY A 298 -8.70 -19.39 5.37
C GLY A 298 -7.49 -18.72 6.02
N LEU A 299 -6.94 -19.38 7.05
CA LEU A 299 -5.68 -19.03 7.70
C LEU A 299 -4.48 -19.09 6.74
N ASN A 300 -4.66 -19.62 5.53
CA ASN A 300 -3.68 -19.61 4.44
C ASN A 300 -3.25 -18.22 3.96
N TRP A 301 -3.93 -17.15 4.36
CA TRP A 301 -3.43 -15.78 4.15
C TRP A 301 -2.15 -15.49 4.97
N LEU A 302 -1.87 -16.21 6.07
CA LEU A 302 -0.62 -16.05 6.85
C LEU A 302 0.64 -16.26 6.00
N GLN A 303 0.54 -17.03 4.92
CA GLN A 303 1.63 -17.25 3.97
C GLN A 303 2.14 -15.95 3.33
N TYR A 304 1.30 -14.91 3.26
CA TYR A 304 1.68 -13.59 2.76
C TYR A 304 2.87 -13.01 3.56
N GLU A 305 2.83 -13.06 4.90
CA GLU A 305 3.90 -12.51 5.75
C GLU A 305 5.22 -13.30 5.66
N VAL A 306 5.20 -14.57 5.20
CA VAL A 306 6.38 -15.46 5.21
C VAL A 306 7.56 -14.84 4.45
N ALA A 307 7.31 -14.18 3.31
CA ALA A 307 8.38 -13.58 2.52
C ALA A 307 8.97 -12.29 3.13
N LEU A 308 8.26 -11.65 4.08
CA LEU A 308 8.59 -10.31 4.56
C LEU A 308 9.96 -10.19 5.25
N PRO A 309 10.38 -11.09 6.17
CA PRO A 309 11.64 -10.90 6.89
C PRO A 309 12.86 -10.99 5.96
N LEU A 310 12.76 -11.83 4.92
CA LEU A 310 13.76 -11.95 3.86
C LEU A 310 13.80 -10.68 2.99
N ALA A 311 12.63 -10.12 2.66
CA ALA A 311 12.55 -8.85 1.94
C ALA A 311 13.15 -7.68 2.75
N MET A 312 12.92 -7.61 4.06
CA MET A 312 13.53 -6.60 4.93
C MET A 312 15.05 -6.66 4.87
N ILE A 313 15.65 -7.85 4.92
CA ILE A 313 17.12 -8.02 4.77
C ILE A 313 17.60 -7.42 3.45
N ALA A 314 16.95 -7.72 2.33
CA ALA A 314 17.33 -7.20 1.01
C ALA A 314 17.24 -5.67 0.93
N VAL A 315 16.17 -5.07 1.46
CA VAL A 315 15.96 -3.61 1.48
C VAL A 315 16.95 -2.91 2.44
N MET A 316 17.21 -3.50 3.61
CA MET A 316 18.19 -2.99 4.59
C MET A 316 19.64 -3.02 4.08
N ILE A 317 20.00 -4.05 3.32
CA ILE A 317 21.35 -4.20 2.75
C ILE A 317 21.53 -3.32 1.52
N VAL A 318 20.62 -3.37 0.54
CA VAL A 318 20.84 -2.74 -0.77
C VAL A 318 20.30 -1.32 -0.84
N LEU A 319 19.04 -1.11 -0.45
CA LEU A 319 18.27 0.06 -0.90
C LEU A 319 18.31 1.22 0.12
N VAL A 320 18.14 0.95 1.41
CA VAL A 320 18.29 1.97 2.48
C VAL A 320 19.67 2.62 2.45
N PRO A 321 20.80 1.89 2.43
CA PRO A 321 22.13 2.50 2.46
C PRO A 321 22.46 3.28 1.18
N PHE A 322 21.71 3.05 0.10
CA PHE A 322 21.86 3.74 -1.17
C PHE A 322 21.10 5.07 -1.18
N PHE A 323 19.77 5.03 -1.07
CA PHE A 323 18.94 6.24 -1.16
C PHE A 323 19.23 7.25 -0.04
N ARG A 324 19.58 6.78 1.17
CA ARG A 324 19.98 7.64 2.31
C ARG A 324 21.20 8.53 2.04
N ARG A 325 22.03 8.21 1.03
CA ARG A 325 23.23 9.00 0.67
C ARG A 325 23.03 9.94 -0.51
N LEU A 326 21.98 9.73 -1.31
CA LEU A 326 21.69 10.57 -2.48
C LEU A 326 20.92 11.87 -2.12
N GLU A 327 20.44 11.96 -0.88
CA GLU A 327 19.66 13.07 -0.29
C GLU A 327 18.49 13.56 -1.16
N VAL A 328 17.93 12.64 -1.95
CA VAL A 328 16.73 12.84 -2.76
C VAL A 328 15.49 13.11 -1.90
N VAL A 329 14.45 13.66 -2.54
CA VAL A 329 13.06 13.59 -2.04
C VAL A 329 12.32 12.44 -2.69
N THR A 330 12.48 12.21 -4.00
CA THR A 330 11.91 11.03 -4.67
C THR A 330 12.97 9.99 -5.01
N VAL A 331 12.65 8.70 -4.90
CA VAL A 331 13.56 7.65 -5.41
C VAL A 331 13.75 7.73 -6.93
N TYR A 332 12.82 8.36 -7.66
CA TYR A 332 12.91 8.51 -9.11
C TYR A 332 13.93 9.59 -9.55
N GLU A 333 14.30 10.55 -8.69
CA GLU A 333 15.48 11.43 -8.90
C GLU A 333 16.76 10.63 -9.21
N TYR A 334 16.95 9.46 -8.59
CA TYR A 334 18.11 8.62 -8.86
C TYR A 334 18.15 8.13 -10.32
N LEU A 335 16.99 7.80 -10.89
CA LEU A 335 16.91 7.26 -12.26
C LEU A 335 17.26 8.31 -13.32
N GLU A 336 16.98 9.60 -13.07
CA GLU A 336 17.48 10.67 -13.94
C GLU A 336 18.99 10.85 -13.83
N ARG A 337 19.55 10.77 -12.62
CA ARG A 337 21.01 10.82 -12.40
C ARG A 337 21.72 9.62 -13.06
N ARG A 338 21.08 8.45 -13.13
CA ARG A 338 21.68 7.18 -13.61
C ARG A 338 21.41 6.86 -15.09
N PHE A 339 20.27 7.27 -15.64
CA PHE A 339 19.83 6.90 -16.99
C PHE A 339 19.41 8.13 -17.81
N GLY A 340 18.44 8.89 -17.30
CA GLY A 340 17.91 10.05 -18.00
C GLY A 340 16.52 10.47 -17.49
N ARG A 341 16.12 11.69 -17.88
CA ARG A 341 14.80 12.25 -17.54
C ARG A 341 13.63 11.39 -18.06
N PRO A 342 13.68 10.79 -19.27
CA PRO A 342 12.65 9.86 -19.72
C PRO A 342 12.45 8.69 -18.76
N THR A 343 13.51 8.05 -18.27
CA THR A 343 13.43 6.97 -17.28
C THR A 343 12.77 7.44 -15.98
N ARG A 344 13.16 8.60 -15.45
CA ARG A 344 12.54 9.17 -14.22
C ARG A 344 11.05 9.43 -14.40
N LEU A 345 10.65 10.08 -15.49
CA LEU A 345 9.25 10.39 -15.77
C LEU A 345 8.40 9.12 -15.97
N LEU A 346 8.94 8.11 -16.66
CA LEU A 346 8.27 6.83 -16.87
C LEU A 346 8.03 6.09 -15.55
N LEU A 347 9.08 5.91 -14.74
CA LEU A 347 8.97 5.13 -13.49
C LEU A 347 8.17 5.87 -12.41
N SER A 348 8.27 7.21 -12.35
CA SER A 348 7.40 8.03 -11.50
C SER A 348 5.94 7.97 -11.98
N GLY A 349 5.68 8.04 -13.29
CA GLY A 349 4.34 7.87 -13.86
C GLY A 349 3.71 6.50 -13.57
N VAL A 350 4.50 5.43 -13.65
CA VAL A 350 4.07 4.07 -13.24
C VAL A 350 3.74 4.01 -11.75
N PHE A 351 4.54 4.64 -10.88
CA PHE A 351 4.21 4.77 -9.45
C PHE A 351 2.91 5.56 -9.22
N LEU A 352 2.75 6.73 -9.85
CA LEU A 352 1.55 7.57 -9.71
C LEU A 352 0.28 6.80 -10.09
N LEU A 353 0.34 6.02 -11.19
CA LEU A 353 -0.77 5.17 -11.63
C LEU A 353 -1.02 4.00 -10.66
N SER A 354 0.00 3.22 -10.32
CA SER A 354 -0.17 2.00 -9.52
C SER A 354 -0.57 2.29 -8.07
N ARG A 355 0.08 3.27 -7.43
CA ARG A 355 -0.26 3.73 -6.09
C ARG A 355 -1.62 4.44 -6.07
N GLY A 356 -1.94 5.23 -7.10
CA GLY A 356 -3.23 5.89 -7.24
C GLY A 356 -4.39 4.89 -7.31
N LEU A 357 -4.30 3.91 -8.20
CA LEU A 357 -5.30 2.84 -8.33
C LEU A 357 -5.44 2.02 -7.04
N ALA A 358 -4.32 1.61 -6.43
CA ALA A 358 -4.34 0.86 -5.17
C ALA A 358 -5.02 1.66 -4.03
N THR A 359 -4.79 2.97 -3.97
CA THR A 359 -5.40 3.84 -2.95
C THR A 359 -6.88 4.06 -3.20
N ALA A 360 -7.32 4.20 -4.46
CA ALA A 360 -8.75 4.31 -4.80
C ALA A 360 -9.57 3.10 -4.31
N VAL A 361 -9.03 1.87 -4.47
CA VAL A 361 -9.63 0.66 -3.90
C VAL A 361 -9.69 0.71 -2.37
N ALA A 362 -8.66 1.28 -1.72
CA ALA A 362 -8.62 1.43 -0.27
C ALA A 362 -9.63 2.44 0.29
N ILE A 363 -9.85 3.57 -0.40
CA ILE A 363 -10.88 4.55 -0.06
C ILE A 363 -12.27 3.93 -0.19
N TYR A 364 -12.55 3.25 -1.31
CA TYR A 364 -13.82 2.56 -1.52
C TYR A 364 -14.11 1.52 -0.43
N GLY A 365 -13.10 0.70 -0.08
CA GLY A 365 -13.20 -0.28 1.01
C GLY A 365 -13.56 0.34 2.36
N ALA A 366 -12.95 1.48 2.70
CA ALA A 366 -13.29 2.22 3.91
C ALA A 366 -14.70 2.86 3.85
N GLY A 367 -15.09 3.36 2.67
CA GLY A 367 -16.43 3.91 2.41
C GLY A 367 -17.54 2.89 2.63
N ILE A 368 -17.38 1.65 2.16
CA ILE A 368 -18.33 0.56 2.42
C ILE A 368 -18.65 0.42 3.92
N VAL A 369 -17.62 0.41 4.77
CA VAL A 369 -17.84 0.23 6.22
C VAL A 369 -18.62 1.40 6.78
N LEU A 370 -18.18 2.63 6.48
CA LEU A 370 -18.79 3.82 7.04
C LEU A 370 -20.24 3.98 6.55
N ALA A 371 -20.52 3.59 5.30
CA ALA A 371 -21.87 3.55 4.74
C ALA A 371 -22.78 2.59 5.52
N VAL A 372 -22.33 1.35 5.72
CA VAL A 372 -23.06 0.33 6.50
C VAL A 372 -23.25 0.76 7.95
N THR A 373 -22.19 1.23 8.62
CA THR A 373 -22.24 1.55 10.06
C THR A 373 -22.95 2.85 10.40
N LEU A 374 -23.01 3.82 9.48
CA LEU A 374 -23.68 5.11 9.73
C LEU A 374 -25.07 5.21 9.04
N GLY A 375 -25.46 4.22 8.24
CA GLY A 375 -26.69 4.28 7.44
C GLY A 375 -26.65 5.33 6.32
N LEU A 376 -25.45 5.58 5.77
CA LEU A 376 -25.21 6.60 4.74
C LEU A 376 -24.92 5.97 3.38
N GLU A 377 -25.14 6.72 2.30
CA GLU A 377 -24.74 6.30 0.95
C GLU A 377 -23.21 6.29 0.79
N VAL A 378 -22.69 5.30 0.07
CA VAL A 378 -21.23 5.08 -0.08
C VAL A 378 -20.50 6.32 -0.59
N TRP A 379 -21.04 7.01 -1.60
CA TRP A 379 -20.43 8.22 -2.16
C TRP A 379 -20.24 9.33 -1.11
N LEU A 380 -21.24 9.53 -0.24
CA LEU A 380 -21.15 10.52 0.84
C LEU A 380 -20.05 10.14 1.85
N THR A 381 -19.90 8.86 2.13
CA THR A 381 -18.87 8.39 3.07
C THR A 381 -17.45 8.42 2.48
N ILE A 382 -17.30 8.17 1.18
CA ILE A 382 -16.05 8.37 0.44
C ILE A 382 -15.64 9.85 0.51
N LEU A 383 -16.58 10.78 0.24
CA LEU A 383 -16.36 12.22 0.37
C LEU A 383 -15.98 12.64 1.80
N LEU A 384 -16.62 12.08 2.83
CA LEU A 384 -16.32 12.40 4.24
C LEU A 384 -14.90 11.94 4.63
N ILE A 385 -14.54 10.70 4.31
CA ILE A 385 -13.21 10.15 4.60
C ILE A 385 -12.13 10.95 3.86
N ALA A 386 -12.29 11.12 2.55
CA ALA A 386 -11.31 11.81 1.73
C ALA A 386 -11.21 13.30 2.10
N GLY A 387 -12.35 13.97 2.33
CA GLY A 387 -12.40 15.39 2.69
C GLY A 387 -11.62 15.71 3.97
N VAL A 388 -11.87 14.96 5.06
CA VAL A 388 -11.13 15.18 6.32
C VAL A 388 -9.64 14.84 6.16
N THR A 389 -9.30 13.75 5.45
CA THR A 389 -7.90 13.33 5.24
C THR A 389 -7.11 14.37 4.46
N VAL A 390 -7.67 14.85 3.34
CA VAL A 390 -7.03 15.84 2.46
C VAL A 390 -6.82 17.16 3.20
N ILE A 391 -7.76 17.58 4.07
CA ILE A 391 -7.59 18.77 4.90
C ILE A 391 -6.39 18.62 5.84
N TYR A 392 -6.25 17.51 6.58
CA TYR A 392 -5.17 17.39 7.56
C TYR A 392 -3.80 17.12 6.93
N ASP A 393 -3.66 16.29 5.88
CA ASP A 393 -2.35 16.05 5.23
C ASP A 393 -1.81 17.35 4.58
N THR A 394 -2.66 18.07 3.85
CA THR A 394 -2.31 19.36 3.19
C THR A 394 -1.79 20.40 4.20
N LEU A 395 -2.27 20.38 5.44
CA LEU A 395 -1.76 21.25 6.50
C LEU A 395 -0.41 20.76 7.06
N GLY A 396 -0.27 19.46 7.29
CA GLY A 396 0.74 18.87 8.17
C GLY A 396 2.03 18.39 7.51
N GLY A 397 1.96 17.80 6.30
CA GLY A 397 3.09 17.14 5.65
C GLY A 397 3.61 15.89 6.37
N ILE A 398 4.72 15.30 5.90
CA ILE A 398 5.16 13.95 6.29
C ILE A 398 5.43 13.76 7.79
N GLU A 399 5.82 14.81 8.52
CA GLU A 399 5.99 14.72 9.98
C GLU A 399 4.64 14.58 10.69
N ALA A 400 3.58 15.23 10.20
CA ALA A 400 2.24 15.01 10.71
C ALA A 400 1.78 13.59 10.39
N VAL A 401 1.92 13.14 9.14
CA VAL A 401 1.56 11.79 8.68
C VAL A 401 2.20 10.71 9.57
N ILE A 402 3.52 10.77 9.81
CA ILE A 402 4.21 9.76 10.62
C ILE A 402 3.74 9.75 12.09
N TYR A 403 3.31 10.89 12.65
CA TYR A 403 2.76 10.93 14.01
C TYR A 403 1.25 10.66 14.09
N SER A 404 0.46 10.94 13.05
CA SER A 404 -0.94 10.47 12.96
C SER A 404 -0.97 8.96 12.83
N ASP A 405 -0.11 8.36 11.98
CA ASP A 405 0.05 6.92 11.86
C ASP A 405 0.31 6.22 13.20
N VAL A 406 1.16 6.80 14.05
CA VAL A 406 1.48 6.26 15.38
C VAL A 406 0.24 6.20 16.27
N VAL A 407 -0.60 7.25 16.24
CA VAL A 407 -1.88 7.25 16.99
C VAL A 407 -2.89 6.30 16.34
N GLN A 408 -2.99 6.33 15.02
CA GLN A 408 -3.88 5.50 14.21
C GLN A 408 -3.61 4.01 14.40
N MET A 409 -2.35 3.59 14.50
CA MET A 409 -1.96 2.21 14.84
C MET A 409 -2.45 1.79 16.23
N VAL A 410 -2.41 2.67 17.24
CA VAL A 410 -2.92 2.36 18.58
C VAL A 410 -4.44 2.23 18.58
N VAL A 411 -5.16 3.13 17.90
CA VAL A 411 -6.62 3.04 17.73
C VAL A 411 -7.00 1.77 16.96
N LEU A 412 -6.27 1.45 15.89
CA LEU A 412 -6.44 0.25 15.06
C LEU A 412 -6.28 -1.04 15.87
N LEU A 413 -5.18 -1.19 16.62
CA LEU A 413 -4.94 -2.33 17.50
C LEU A 413 -6.05 -2.47 18.56
N GLY A 414 -6.46 -1.36 19.17
CA GLY A 414 -7.55 -1.34 20.16
C GLY A 414 -8.88 -1.82 19.58
N GLY A 415 -9.30 -1.30 18.42
CA GLY A 415 -10.54 -1.70 17.77
C GLY A 415 -10.54 -3.17 17.30
N VAL A 416 -9.40 -3.66 16.77
CA VAL A 416 -9.25 -5.07 16.36
C VAL A 416 -9.37 -6.01 17.56
N LEU A 417 -8.66 -5.71 18.66
CA LEU A 417 -8.73 -6.52 19.89
C LEU A 417 -10.14 -6.49 20.50
N LEU A 418 -10.83 -5.34 20.45
CA LEU A 418 -12.21 -5.20 20.89
C LEU A 418 -13.18 -6.07 20.07
N CYS A 419 -13.10 -6.05 18.73
CA CYS A 419 -13.91 -6.92 17.89
C CYS A 419 -13.67 -8.41 18.17
N ILE A 420 -12.40 -8.81 18.32
CA ILE A 420 -12.03 -10.20 18.66
C ILE A 420 -12.65 -10.59 20.00
N ALA A 421 -12.55 -9.73 21.03
CA ALA A 421 -13.10 -10.02 22.35
C ALA A 421 -14.62 -10.18 22.34
N VAL A 422 -15.35 -9.32 21.62
CA VAL A 422 -16.82 -9.43 21.47
C VAL A 422 -17.18 -10.70 20.69
N ALA A 423 -16.61 -10.90 19.50
CA ALA A 423 -16.94 -12.05 18.65
C ALA A 423 -16.62 -13.41 19.30
N LEU A 424 -15.55 -13.49 20.10
CA LEU A 424 -15.25 -14.69 20.88
C LEU A 424 -16.18 -14.88 22.09
N ALA A 425 -16.75 -13.82 22.65
CA ALA A 425 -17.75 -13.92 23.72
C ALA A 425 -19.07 -14.48 23.19
N GLU A 426 -19.57 -13.96 22.07
CA GLU A 426 -20.81 -14.42 21.40
C GLU A 426 -20.79 -15.93 21.08
N VAL A 427 -19.65 -16.44 20.61
CA VAL A 427 -19.47 -17.86 20.25
C VAL A 427 -19.14 -18.74 21.48
N GLY A 428 -18.86 -18.13 22.64
CA GLY A 428 -18.50 -18.86 23.86
C GLY A 428 -17.07 -19.41 23.86
N GLY A 429 -16.13 -18.74 23.21
CA GLY A 429 -14.68 -18.97 23.34
C GLY A 429 -13.94 -19.43 22.07
N PRO A 430 -12.59 -19.43 22.11
CA PRO A 430 -11.75 -19.65 20.94
C PRO A 430 -11.83 -21.07 20.35
N GLY A 431 -12.01 -22.11 21.17
CA GLY A 431 -12.21 -23.47 20.65
C GLY A 431 -13.51 -23.60 19.85
N ARG A 432 -14.61 -23.01 20.33
CA ARG A 432 -15.87 -22.98 19.58
C ARG A 432 -15.75 -22.17 18.28
N ALA A 433 -15.07 -21.03 18.32
CA ALA A 433 -14.81 -20.23 17.13
C ALA A 433 -13.95 -20.96 16.08
N LEU A 434 -12.98 -21.78 16.50
CA LEU A 434 -12.21 -22.65 15.59
C LEU A 434 -13.05 -23.82 15.07
N ALA A 435 -13.90 -24.42 15.90
CA ALA A 435 -14.76 -25.55 15.54
C ALA A 435 -15.92 -25.20 14.59
N ALA A 436 -16.36 -23.93 14.60
CA ALA A 436 -17.39 -23.42 13.70
C ALA A 436 -16.94 -23.31 12.23
N LEU A 437 -15.63 -23.39 11.96
CA LEU A 437 -15.06 -23.20 10.62
C LEU A 437 -14.75 -24.54 9.94
N PRO A 438 -15.06 -24.69 8.63
CA PRO A 438 -14.58 -25.81 7.82
C PRO A 438 -13.06 -26.05 7.98
N ALA A 439 -12.67 -27.30 8.25
CA ALA A 439 -11.28 -27.65 8.59
C ALA A 439 -10.24 -27.26 7.51
N GLU A 440 -10.67 -27.18 6.25
CA GLU A 440 -9.91 -26.64 5.12
C GLU A 440 -9.46 -25.17 5.30
N ARG A 441 -10.28 -24.34 5.97
CA ARG A 441 -9.95 -22.95 6.30
C ARG A 441 -8.92 -22.84 7.43
N LEU A 442 -8.79 -23.85 8.28
CA LEU A 442 -7.78 -23.91 9.34
C LEU A 442 -6.38 -24.29 8.81
N ARG A 443 -6.27 -24.76 7.56
CA ARG A 443 -4.99 -25.06 6.92
C ARG A 443 -4.29 -23.77 6.49
N VAL A 444 -3.06 -23.55 6.98
CA VAL A 444 -2.23 -22.41 6.55
C VAL A 444 -1.46 -22.71 5.26
N ILE A 445 -0.72 -23.82 5.20
CA ILE A 445 0.13 -24.10 4.02
C ILE A 445 -0.76 -24.57 2.86
N GLY A 446 -0.89 -23.73 1.84
CA GLY A 446 -1.69 -23.98 0.66
C GLY A 446 -0.92 -24.84 -0.36
N PRO A 447 -1.52 -25.93 -0.87
CA PRO A 447 -0.90 -26.81 -1.84
C PRO A 447 -0.78 -26.16 -3.23
N GLY A 448 -0.04 -26.82 -4.12
CA GLY A 448 0.14 -26.39 -5.50
C GLY A 448 1.25 -25.35 -5.68
N SER A 449 1.46 -25.03 -6.95
CA SER A 449 2.39 -24.02 -7.46
C SER A 449 1.70 -22.68 -7.67
N GLY A 450 0.42 -22.66 -8.10
CA GLY A 450 -0.23 -21.47 -8.63
C GLY A 450 0.09 -21.18 -10.10
N MET A 451 0.65 -22.13 -10.84
CA MET A 451 1.02 -21.97 -12.26
C MET A 451 0.06 -22.75 -13.17
N GLY A 452 -1.22 -22.35 -13.18
CA GLY A 452 -2.25 -23.01 -14.01
C GLY A 452 -2.87 -24.28 -13.41
N ASP A 453 -2.48 -24.65 -12.19
CA ASP A 453 -3.03 -25.77 -11.43
C ASP A 453 -4.32 -25.44 -10.64
N GLY A 454 -4.83 -24.21 -10.78
CA GLY A 454 -6.02 -23.73 -10.08
C GLY A 454 -5.81 -23.45 -8.59
N ALA A 455 -4.57 -23.52 -8.07
CA ALA A 455 -4.30 -23.24 -6.67
C ALA A 455 -4.48 -21.75 -6.36
N GLU A 456 -5.50 -21.43 -5.56
CA GLU A 456 -5.88 -20.03 -5.27
C GLU A 456 -5.10 -19.38 -4.12
N ALA A 457 -4.41 -20.17 -3.31
CA ALA A 457 -3.63 -19.71 -2.16
C ALA A 457 -2.28 -20.45 -1.98
N PRO A 458 -1.47 -20.64 -3.04
CA PRO A 458 -0.33 -21.56 -3.06
C PRO A 458 0.88 -21.02 -2.29
N PHE A 459 1.50 -21.85 -1.46
CA PHE A 459 2.66 -21.47 -0.64
C PHE A 459 3.81 -20.84 -1.45
N TRP A 460 4.15 -21.44 -2.59
CA TRP A 460 5.26 -20.97 -3.42
C TRP A 460 4.95 -19.64 -4.11
N GLY A 461 3.70 -19.41 -4.51
CA GLY A 461 3.25 -18.13 -5.04
C GLY A 461 3.33 -17.01 -3.99
N PHE A 462 2.92 -17.29 -2.76
CA PHE A 462 3.10 -16.37 -1.63
C PHE A 462 4.58 -16.10 -1.30
N LEU A 463 5.42 -17.13 -1.21
CA LEU A 463 6.83 -16.99 -0.86
C LEU A 463 7.63 -16.21 -1.93
N PHE A 464 7.62 -16.68 -3.19
CA PHE A 464 8.42 -16.06 -4.25
C PHE A 464 7.78 -14.76 -4.73
N GLY A 465 6.46 -14.74 -4.96
CA GLY A 465 5.77 -13.53 -5.36
C GLY A 465 5.82 -12.44 -4.29
N GLY A 466 5.67 -12.82 -3.01
CA GLY A 466 5.73 -11.90 -1.88
C GLY A 466 7.11 -11.28 -1.69
N PHE A 467 8.20 -12.02 -1.93
CA PHE A 467 9.55 -11.48 -1.80
C PHE A 467 9.77 -10.31 -2.77
N TRP A 468 9.46 -10.49 -4.05
CA TRP A 468 9.60 -9.41 -5.05
C TRP A 468 8.62 -8.26 -4.80
N LEU A 469 7.37 -8.56 -4.41
CA LEU A 469 6.38 -7.55 -4.03
C LEU A 469 6.90 -6.68 -2.87
N TYR A 470 7.38 -7.28 -1.78
CA TYR A 470 7.85 -6.54 -0.61
C TYR A 470 9.16 -5.80 -0.86
N VAL A 471 10.15 -6.41 -1.53
CA VAL A 471 11.41 -5.69 -1.86
C VAL A 471 11.10 -4.48 -2.75
N SER A 472 10.09 -4.56 -3.62
CA SER A 472 9.63 -3.38 -4.36
C SER A 472 8.88 -2.38 -3.46
N TYR A 473 7.86 -2.84 -2.71
CA TYR A 473 6.96 -2.01 -1.93
C TYR A 473 7.68 -1.20 -0.84
N TYR A 474 8.64 -1.81 -0.13
CA TYR A 474 9.43 -1.13 0.89
C TYR A 474 10.68 -0.45 0.33
N GLY A 475 11.15 -0.88 -0.84
CA GLY A 475 12.46 -0.50 -1.37
C GLY A 475 12.45 0.56 -2.46
N VAL A 476 11.39 0.67 -3.27
CA VAL A 476 11.33 1.59 -4.43
C VAL A 476 9.94 2.22 -4.68
N ASP A 477 8.93 1.90 -3.86
CA ASP A 477 7.69 2.68 -3.84
C ASP A 477 7.87 3.92 -2.94
N GLN A 478 7.55 5.09 -3.50
CA GLN A 478 7.74 6.37 -2.83
C GLN A 478 6.94 6.48 -1.52
N SER A 479 5.77 5.84 -1.37
CA SER A 479 4.96 5.91 -0.15
C SER A 479 5.64 5.30 1.08
N GLN A 480 6.61 4.39 0.86
CA GLN A 480 7.39 3.77 1.93
C GLN A 480 8.79 4.38 2.03
N VAL A 481 9.52 4.49 0.91
CA VAL A 481 10.90 4.99 0.96
C VAL A 481 10.98 6.44 1.43
N GLN A 482 9.95 7.26 1.20
CA GLN A 482 9.88 8.64 1.72
C GLN A 482 9.90 8.71 3.26
N ARG A 483 9.30 7.73 3.94
CA ARG A 483 9.35 7.59 5.42
C ARG A 483 10.77 7.27 5.88
N GLU A 484 11.41 6.34 5.19
CA GLU A 484 12.80 5.96 5.44
C GLU A 484 13.79 7.09 5.12
N LEU A 485 13.47 7.98 4.17
CA LEU A 485 14.20 9.22 3.88
C LEU A 485 13.95 10.31 4.95
N ALA A 486 12.78 10.34 5.60
CA ALA A 486 12.47 11.26 6.71
C ALA A 486 13.10 10.87 8.06
N ALA A 487 13.60 9.63 8.19
CA ALA A 487 14.28 9.16 9.39
C ALA A 487 15.56 9.97 9.71
N ARG A 488 15.93 10.02 11.00
CA ARG A 488 17.10 10.78 11.48
C ARG A 488 18.49 10.25 11.10
N SER A 489 18.60 9.02 10.61
CA SER A 489 19.87 8.41 10.17
C SER A 489 19.63 7.10 9.39
N GLU A 490 20.62 6.63 8.64
CA GLU A 490 20.58 5.30 7.98
C GLU A 490 20.30 4.18 9.00
N THR A 491 20.90 4.25 10.19
CA THR A 491 20.64 3.34 11.31
C THR A 491 19.18 3.40 11.80
N ALA A 492 18.57 4.59 11.82
CA ALA A 492 17.16 4.74 12.20
C ALA A 492 16.23 4.09 11.16
N SER A 493 16.53 4.23 9.87
CA SER A 493 15.80 3.56 8.78
C SER A 493 15.95 2.03 8.84
N ARG A 494 17.17 1.54 9.04
CA ARG A 494 17.40 0.08 9.23
C ARG A 494 16.60 -0.47 10.41
N TRP A 495 16.51 0.24 11.53
CA TRP A 495 15.67 -0.19 12.67
C TRP A 495 14.16 -0.07 12.42
N SER A 496 13.70 0.85 11.56
CA SER A 496 12.31 0.91 11.08
C SER A 496 11.93 -0.40 10.36
N LEU A 497 12.76 -0.83 9.40
CA LEU A 497 12.54 -2.08 8.66
C LEU A 497 12.66 -3.34 9.53
N VAL A 498 13.58 -3.36 10.51
CA VAL A 498 13.63 -4.44 11.51
C VAL A 498 12.33 -4.49 12.31
N PHE A 499 11.88 -3.37 12.86
CA PHE A 499 10.64 -3.29 13.62
C PHE A 499 9.44 -3.78 12.80
N ASN A 500 9.35 -3.38 11.54
CA ASN A 500 8.30 -3.80 10.63
C ASN A 500 8.36 -5.33 10.34
N GLY A 501 9.54 -5.86 10.00
CA GLY A 501 9.74 -7.28 9.70
C GLY A 501 9.42 -8.23 10.85
N PHE A 502 9.53 -7.77 12.11
CA PHE A 502 9.03 -8.49 13.28
C PHE A 502 7.54 -8.21 13.55
N GLY A 503 7.12 -6.94 13.57
CA GLY A 503 5.80 -6.51 14.03
C GLY A 503 4.63 -6.82 13.09
N ARG A 504 4.89 -7.01 11.79
CA ARG A 504 3.85 -7.37 10.80
C ARG A 504 3.18 -8.72 11.08
N LEU A 505 3.95 -9.73 11.50
CA LEU A 505 3.41 -11.07 11.75
C LEU A 505 2.36 -11.08 12.88
N PRO A 506 2.61 -10.52 14.08
CA PRO A 506 1.59 -10.33 15.12
C PRO A 506 0.34 -9.59 14.63
N LEU A 507 0.50 -8.53 13.81
CA LEU A 507 -0.62 -7.74 13.32
C LEU A 507 -1.50 -8.53 12.33
N THR A 508 -0.90 -9.26 11.39
CA THR A 508 -1.68 -10.15 10.52
C THR A 508 -2.32 -11.30 11.30
N LEU A 509 -1.66 -11.86 12.32
CA LEU A 509 -2.28 -12.87 13.20
C LEU A 509 -3.55 -12.34 13.91
N LEU A 510 -3.59 -11.05 14.28
CA LEU A 510 -4.82 -10.43 14.80
C LEU A 510 -5.93 -10.35 13.74
N TYR A 511 -5.62 -9.96 12.49
CA TYR A 511 -6.61 -9.97 11.41
C TYR A 511 -7.14 -11.39 11.09
N LEU A 512 -6.28 -12.40 11.20
CA LEU A 512 -6.69 -13.80 11.04
C LEU A 512 -7.60 -14.27 12.19
N LEU A 513 -7.26 -13.91 13.44
CA LEU A 513 -8.08 -14.23 14.61
C LEU A 513 -9.44 -13.51 14.57
N LEU A 514 -9.48 -12.27 14.08
CA LEU A 514 -10.71 -11.54 13.80
C LEU A 514 -11.57 -12.27 12.75
N GLY A 515 -10.94 -12.77 11.68
CA GLY A 515 -11.59 -13.62 10.68
C GLY A 515 -12.14 -14.93 11.24
N VAL A 516 -11.42 -15.57 12.16
CA VAL A 516 -11.90 -16.77 12.86
C VAL A 516 -13.12 -16.45 13.73
N ALA A 517 -13.02 -15.41 14.57
CA ALA A 517 -14.06 -15.08 15.53
C ALA A 517 -15.36 -14.61 14.83
N VAL A 518 -15.28 -13.65 13.91
CA VAL A 518 -16.46 -13.12 13.21
C VAL A 518 -17.01 -14.12 12.20
N GLY A 519 -16.14 -14.94 11.58
CA GLY A 519 -16.57 -16.06 10.74
C GLY A 519 -17.38 -17.12 11.50
N ALA A 520 -17.02 -17.38 12.76
CA ALA A 520 -17.79 -18.26 13.63
C ALA A 520 -19.14 -17.64 14.02
N VAL A 521 -19.21 -16.35 14.35
CA VAL A 521 -20.50 -15.65 14.59
C VAL A 521 -21.40 -15.77 13.35
N TYR A 522 -20.87 -15.57 12.14
CA TYR A 522 -21.61 -15.75 10.87
C TYR A 522 -22.13 -17.19 10.66
N HIS A 523 -21.44 -18.21 11.16
CA HIS A 523 -21.91 -19.59 11.06
C HIS A 523 -22.95 -19.96 12.14
N HIS A 524 -23.05 -19.19 13.23
CA HIS A 524 -24.01 -19.41 14.32
C HIS A 524 -25.25 -18.51 14.24
N ASP A 525 -25.11 -17.24 13.85
CA ASP A 525 -26.23 -16.30 13.70
C ASP A 525 -26.78 -16.27 12.27
N ALA A 526 -28.05 -16.65 12.12
CA ALA A 526 -28.77 -16.60 10.86
C ALA A 526 -29.08 -15.16 10.38
N ALA A 527 -29.15 -14.17 11.27
CA ALA A 527 -29.45 -12.78 10.92
C ALA A 527 -28.24 -12.08 10.27
N LEU A 528 -27.07 -12.10 10.92
CA LEU A 528 -25.80 -11.65 10.36
C LEU A 528 -25.50 -12.35 9.03
N ARG A 529 -25.71 -13.68 8.97
CA ARG A 529 -25.52 -14.44 7.75
C ARG A 529 -26.41 -13.94 6.61
N ALA A 530 -27.72 -13.77 6.86
CA ALA A 530 -28.65 -13.27 5.86
C ALA A 530 -28.33 -11.82 5.41
N ALA A 531 -27.89 -10.96 6.34
CA ALA A 531 -27.46 -9.60 6.03
C ALA A 531 -26.25 -9.58 5.07
N VAL A 532 -25.22 -10.39 5.35
CA VAL A 532 -24.01 -10.50 4.51
C VAL A 532 -24.33 -11.16 3.16
N GLU A 533 -25.13 -12.22 3.15
CA GLU A 533 -25.59 -12.89 1.91
C GLU A 533 -26.34 -11.91 0.98
N ALA A 534 -27.17 -11.02 1.54
CA ALA A 534 -27.92 -10.00 0.79
C ALA A 534 -27.07 -8.86 0.19
N ARG A 535 -25.83 -8.67 0.66
CA ARG A 535 -24.87 -7.73 0.04
C ARG A 535 -24.11 -8.34 -1.15
N HIS A 536 -24.15 -9.67 -1.29
CA HIS A 536 -23.44 -10.46 -2.32
C HIS A 536 -21.90 -10.23 -2.38
N ALA A 537 -21.28 -9.72 -1.30
CA ALA A 537 -19.85 -9.43 -1.25
C ALA A 537 -19.27 -9.74 0.15
N ALA A 538 -18.19 -10.52 0.20
CA ALA A 538 -17.65 -11.06 1.46
C ALA A 538 -17.07 -9.99 2.39
N ASP A 539 -16.55 -8.88 1.87
CA ASP A 539 -15.96 -7.79 2.66
C ASP A 539 -16.99 -7.09 3.59
N PHE A 540 -18.30 -7.33 3.41
CA PHE A 540 -19.36 -6.84 4.30
C PHE A 540 -19.47 -7.61 5.63
N LEU A 541 -18.79 -8.75 5.79
CA LEU A 541 -18.82 -9.56 7.01
C LEU A 541 -18.56 -8.75 8.28
N VAL A 542 -17.46 -8.00 8.31
CA VAL A 542 -17.10 -7.20 9.49
C VAL A 542 -18.07 -6.02 9.66
N PRO A 543 -18.37 -5.18 8.64
CA PRO A 543 -19.36 -4.11 8.77
C PRO A 543 -20.73 -4.52 9.31
N GLU A 544 -21.32 -5.62 8.82
CA GLU A 544 -22.61 -6.10 9.33
C GLU A 544 -22.50 -6.59 10.79
N PHE A 545 -21.39 -7.24 11.16
CA PHE A 545 -21.11 -7.62 12.55
C PHE A 545 -21.01 -6.38 13.47
N LEU A 546 -20.40 -5.28 13.02
CA LEU A 546 -20.32 -4.03 13.81
C LEU A 546 -21.68 -3.37 14.05
N VAL A 547 -22.66 -3.55 13.16
CA VAL A 547 -24.01 -2.99 13.29
C VAL A 547 -24.91 -3.89 14.13
N SER A 548 -24.72 -5.21 14.06
CA SER A 548 -25.59 -6.21 14.71
C SER A 548 -25.15 -6.62 16.11
N HIS A 549 -23.83 -6.68 16.39
CA HIS A 549 -23.30 -7.29 17.62
C HIS A 549 -22.50 -6.34 18.53
N LEU A 550 -22.13 -5.13 18.07
CA LEU A 550 -21.43 -4.16 18.92
C LEU A 550 -22.39 -3.11 19.49
N PRO A 551 -22.42 -2.90 20.83
CA PRO A 551 -23.22 -1.85 21.42
C PRO A 551 -22.62 -0.46 21.15
N GLU A 552 -23.41 0.57 21.42
CA GLU A 552 -23.01 1.98 21.38
C GLU A 552 -21.71 2.25 22.16
N GLY A 553 -20.94 3.24 21.70
CA GLY A 553 -19.61 3.55 22.21
C GLY A 553 -18.55 2.58 21.70
N LEU A 554 -18.73 1.27 21.95
CA LEU A 554 -17.80 0.24 21.46
C LEU A 554 -17.80 0.19 19.92
N ARG A 555 -18.97 0.28 19.31
CA ARG A 555 -19.15 0.42 17.85
C ARG A 555 -18.35 1.60 17.29
N ALA A 556 -18.44 2.79 17.88
CA ALA A 556 -17.66 3.95 17.44
C ALA A 556 -16.14 3.84 17.65
N VAL A 557 -15.66 3.11 18.68
CA VAL A 557 -14.23 2.82 18.82
C VAL A 557 -13.72 2.00 17.63
N VAL A 558 -14.50 1.04 17.14
CA VAL A 558 -14.12 0.26 15.94
C VAL A 558 -14.28 1.06 14.65
N ILE A 559 -15.31 1.89 14.53
CA ILE A 559 -15.42 2.82 13.39
C ILE A 559 -14.20 3.76 13.34
N ALA A 560 -13.75 4.27 14.50
CA ALA A 560 -12.51 5.05 14.59
C ALA A 560 -11.25 4.25 14.20
N ALA A 561 -11.18 2.95 14.53
CA ALA A 561 -10.10 2.05 14.10
C ALA A 561 -10.07 1.80 12.59
N ILE A 562 -11.24 1.65 11.96
CA ILE A 562 -11.37 1.49 10.50
C ILE A 562 -11.05 2.81 9.78
N LEU A 563 -11.56 3.93 10.30
CA LEU A 563 -11.21 5.27 9.84
C LEU A 563 -9.70 5.52 9.95
N ALA A 564 -9.06 5.10 11.04
CA ALA A 564 -7.61 5.20 11.24
C ALA A 564 -6.80 4.41 10.21
N ALA A 565 -7.18 3.15 9.96
CA ALA A 565 -6.58 2.31 8.93
C ALA A 565 -6.75 2.87 7.50
N ALA A 566 -7.90 3.49 7.22
CA ALA A 566 -8.17 4.18 5.95
C ALA A 566 -7.31 5.44 5.78
N MET A 567 -7.30 6.31 6.80
CA MET A 567 -6.57 7.58 6.81
C MET A 567 -5.06 7.38 6.65
N SER A 568 -4.46 6.49 7.44
CA SER A 568 -3.03 6.12 7.36
C SER A 568 -2.60 5.56 5.99
N SER A 569 -3.54 4.98 5.24
CA SER A 569 -3.30 4.52 3.86
C SER A 569 -3.39 5.66 2.85
N LEU A 570 -4.31 6.60 3.08
CA LEU A 570 -4.63 7.70 2.18
C LEU A 570 -3.65 8.87 2.30
N ASP A 571 -3.35 9.36 3.50
CA ASP A 571 -2.39 10.46 3.69
C ASP A 571 -0.99 10.11 3.17
N SER A 572 -0.56 8.87 3.39
CA SER A 572 0.61 8.23 2.79
C SER A 572 0.66 8.32 1.27
N ALA A 573 -0.48 8.08 0.61
CA ALA A 573 -0.60 8.17 -0.84
C ALA A 573 -0.60 9.64 -1.28
N LEU A 574 -1.43 10.49 -0.68
CA LEU A 574 -1.51 11.92 -0.99
C LEU A 574 -0.14 12.60 -0.90
N ASN A 575 0.59 12.37 0.19
CA ASN A 575 1.90 12.96 0.42
C ASN A 575 2.95 12.48 -0.59
N SER A 576 2.96 11.18 -0.93
CA SER A 576 3.95 10.58 -1.85
C SER A 576 3.63 10.80 -3.33
N LEU A 577 2.36 10.76 -3.73
CA LEU A 577 1.89 11.16 -5.05
C LEU A 577 2.18 12.66 -5.29
N SER A 578 1.96 13.51 -4.28
CA SER A 578 2.33 14.93 -4.30
C SER A 578 3.85 15.13 -4.40
N ALA A 579 4.65 14.37 -3.63
CA ALA A 579 6.11 14.42 -3.70
C ALA A 579 6.63 14.06 -5.10
N ALA A 580 6.22 12.90 -5.64
CA ALA A 580 6.52 12.45 -6.99
C ALA A 580 6.12 13.50 -8.05
N THR A 581 4.86 13.94 -8.02
CA THR A 581 4.34 14.95 -8.97
C THR A 581 5.17 16.23 -8.94
N THR A 582 5.37 16.84 -7.77
CA THR A 582 6.06 18.15 -7.66
C THR A 582 7.56 18.10 -7.87
N ARG A 583 8.20 16.94 -7.68
CA ARG A 583 9.65 16.80 -7.88
C ARG A 583 10.01 16.32 -9.27
N ASP A 584 9.24 15.39 -9.84
CA ASP A 584 9.61 14.68 -11.06
C ASP A 584 9.09 15.37 -12.33
N PHE A 585 7.90 15.99 -12.27
CA PHE A 585 7.23 16.56 -13.45
C PHE A 585 7.39 18.08 -13.58
N PHE A 586 7.43 18.82 -12.46
CA PHE A 586 7.61 20.28 -12.48
C PHE A 586 9.09 20.69 -12.61
N ASP A 587 9.31 21.91 -13.12
CA ASP A 587 10.63 22.53 -13.10
C ASP A 587 11.08 22.85 -11.66
N HIS A 588 12.36 22.58 -11.40
CA HIS A 588 13.05 22.71 -10.12
C HIS A 588 13.98 23.94 -10.06
N THR A 589 14.17 24.64 -11.18
CA THR A 589 14.85 25.94 -11.24
C THR A 589 14.01 27.03 -10.58
N ASP A 590 12.68 26.97 -10.76
CA ASP A 590 11.72 27.82 -10.04
C ASP A 590 11.61 27.40 -8.57
N ARG A 591 12.24 28.21 -7.70
CA ARG A 591 12.19 28.07 -6.24
C ARG A 591 10.99 28.78 -5.61
N SER A 592 10.19 29.53 -6.37
CA SER A 592 9.04 30.27 -5.86
C SER A 592 7.85 29.34 -5.58
N GLY A 593 7.06 29.65 -4.55
CA GLY A 593 5.80 28.96 -4.27
C GLY A 593 5.88 27.45 -3.99
N GLY A 594 7.05 26.84 -3.79
CA GLY A 594 7.20 25.37 -3.75
C GLY A 594 6.33 24.65 -2.70
N LEU A 595 6.11 25.26 -1.52
CA LEU A 595 5.18 24.72 -0.50
C LEU A 595 3.71 24.88 -0.91
N THR A 596 3.37 25.98 -1.59
CA THR A 596 2.04 26.21 -2.17
C THR A 596 1.75 25.20 -3.28
N ARG A 597 2.73 24.92 -4.15
CA ARG A 597 2.66 23.88 -5.19
C ARG A 597 2.44 22.50 -4.58
N ALA A 598 3.18 22.16 -3.52
CA ALA A 598 2.99 20.92 -2.76
C ALA A 598 1.56 20.79 -2.23
N ARG A 599 1.02 21.82 -1.57
CA ARG A 599 -0.35 21.81 -1.05
C ARG A 599 -1.42 21.66 -2.15
N TRP A 600 -1.28 22.37 -3.27
CA TRP A 600 -2.21 22.24 -4.39
C TRP A 600 -2.16 20.87 -5.07
N THR A 601 -0.98 20.24 -5.17
CA THR A 601 -0.90 18.86 -5.69
C THR A 601 -1.40 17.82 -4.69
N THR A 602 -1.23 18.02 -3.39
CA THR A 602 -1.86 17.19 -2.35
C THR A 602 -3.39 17.24 -2.47
N LEU A 603 -3.97 18.43 -2.56
CA LEU A 603 -5.41 18.64 -2.77
C LEU A 603 -5.89 18.07 -4.12
N GLY A 604 -5.13 18.26 -5.20
CA GLY A 604 -5.44 17.72 -6.53
C GLY A 604 -5.48 16.20 -6.56
N TRP A 605 -4.52 15.53 -5.91
CA TRP A 605 -4.56 14.08 -5.71
C TRP A 605 -5.71 13.66 -4.79
N GLY A 606 -6.06 14.47 -3.79
CA GLY A 606 -7.27 14.28 -2.99
C GLY A 606 -8.52 14.13 -3.85
N VAL A 607 -8.78 15.11 -4.72
CA VAL A 607 -9.93 15.08 -5.64
C VAL A 607 -9.83 13.89 -6.62
N ALA A 608 -8.65 13.65 -7.19
CA ALA A 608 -8.45 12.58 -8.18
C ALA A 608 -8.65 11.17 -7.60
N LEU A 609 -8.12 10.89 -6.40
CA LEU A 609 -8.30 9.60 -5.72
C LEU A 609 -9.75 9.40 -5.26
N THR A 610 -10.42 10.47 -4.81
CA THR A 610 -11.84 10.44 -4.47
C THR A 610 -12.67 10.06 -5.70
N ALA A 611 -12.50 10.75 -6.82
CA ALA A 611 -13.20 10.46 -8.07
C ALA A 611 -12.89 9.04 -8.61
N ALA A 612 -11.66 8.55 -8.42
CA ALA A 612 -11.29 7.19 -8.77
C ALA A 612 -11.97 6.13 -7.86
N ALA A 613 -12.15 6.43 -6.57
CA ALA A 613 -12.87 5.56 -5.63
C ALA A 613 -14.36 5.49 -5.96
N GLU A 614 -15.00 6.62 -6.28
CA GLU A 614 -16.38 6.66 -6.80
C GLU A 614 -16.52 5.86 -8.11
N CYS A 615 -15.58 6.03 -9.05
CA CYS A 615 -15.56 5.27 -10.29
C CYS A 615 -15.39 3.76 -10.05
N PHE A 616 -14.63 3.35 -9.04
CA PHE A 616 -14.52 1.95 -8.62
C PHE A 616 -15.81 1.44 -7.98
N ALA A 617 -16.49 2.26 -7.17
CA ALA A 617 -17.77 1.91 -6.54
C ALA A 617 -18.90 1.57 -7.53
N LEU A 618 -18.79 2.06 -8.77
CA LEU A 618 -19.72 1.76 -9.86
C LEU A 618 -19.44 0.41 -10.57
N ARG A 619 -18.39 -0.34 -10.21
CA ARG A 619 -18.09 -1.65 -10.82
C ARG A 619 -18.86 -2.80 -10.15
N PRO A 620 -19.66 -3.58 -10.90
CA PRO A 620 -20.17 -4.86 -10.41
C PRO A 620 -19.07 -5.92 -10.38
N GLY A 621 -19.19 -6.91 -9.47
CA GLY A 621 -18.41 -8.16 -9.53
C GLY A 621 -16.98 -8.10 -8.95
N VAL A 622 -16.71 -7.22 -8.00
CA VAL A 622 -15.46 -7.25 -7.20
C VAL A 622 -15.42 -8.55 -6.39
N ARG A 623 -14.27 -9.24 -6.37
CA ARG A 623 -14.09 -10.53 -5.67
C ARG A 623 -13.94 -10.38 -4.15
N THR A 624 -12.84 -9.74 -3.75
CA THR A 624 -12.57 -9.19 -2.43
C THR A 624 -11.71 -7.94 -2.63
N LEU A 625 -11.80 -6.98 -1.71
CA LEU A 625 -10.98 -5.77 -1.79
C LEU A 625 -9.47 -6.10 -1.73
N VAL A 626 -9.12 -7.13 -0.94
CA VAL A 626 -7.73 -7.53 -0.70
C VAL A 626 -7.09 -8.29 -1.88
N GLU A 627 -7.87 -8.98 -2.73
CA GLU A 627 -7.35 -9.47 -4.01
C GLU A 627 -7.04 -8.30 -4.95
N GLU A 628 -8.00 -7.39 -5.19
CA GLU A 628 -7.86 -6.38 -6.23
C GLU A 628 -6.70 -5.40 -5.98
N ILE A 629 -6.50 -4.93 -4.75
CA ILE A 629 -5.38 -4.02 -4.42
C ILE A 629 -4.02 -4.67 -4.68
N ASN A 630 -3.89 -5.99 -4.45
CA ASN A 630 -2.64 -6.71 -4.58
C ASN A 630 -2.40 -7.22 -6.01
N ARG A 631 -3.47 -7.47 -6.78
CA ARG A 631 -3.41 -7.68 -8.24
C ARG A 631 -2.93 -6.42 -8.96
N VAL A 632 -3.46 -5.24 -8.58
CA VAL A 632 -2.96 -3.94 -9.07
C VAL A 632 -1.47 -3.77 -8.77
N GLY A 633 -1.05 -3.97 -7.52
CA GLY A 633 0.37 -3.86 -7.15
C GLY A 633 1.27 -4.83 -7.94
N SER A 634 0.86 -6.11 -8.02
CA SER A 634 1.65 -7.18 -8.64
C SER A 634 1.86 -7.02 -10.16
N ALA A 635 1.02 -6.22 -10.84
CA ALA A 635 1.24 -5.87 -12.23
C ALA A 635 2.50 -5.01 -12.43
N PHE A 636 2.87 -4.15 -11.46
CA PHE A 636 3.89 -3.11 -11.63
C PHE A 636 5.14 -3.29 -10.75
N TYR A 637 5.02 -3.84 -9.54
CA TYR A 637 6.14 -3.88 -8.58
C TYR A 637 7.38 -4.63 -9.08
N GLY A 638 7.20 -5.82 -9.65
CA GLY A 638 8.29 -6.60 -10.25
C GLY A 638 9.10 -5.81 -11.32
N PRO A 639 8.45 -5.33 -12.39
CA PRO A 639 9.07 -4.49 -13.41
C PRO A 639 9.76 -3.22 -12.85
N VAL A 640 9.13 -2.51 -11.92
CA VAL A 640 9.70 -1.30 -11.31
C VAL A 640 10.99 -1.62 -10.53
N LEU A 641 10.97 -2.66 -9.69
CA LEU A 641 12.14 -3.11 -8.94
C LEU A 641 13.31 -3.51 -9.85
N ALA A 642 13.02 -4.17 -10.98
CA ALA A 642 14.05 -4.56 -11.95
C ALA A 642 14.80 -3.35 -12.54
N VAL A 643 14.12 -2.21 -12.79
CA VAL A 643 14.80 -0.97 -13.26
C VAL A 643 15.78 -0.43 -12.22
N PHE A 644 15.39 -0.41 -10.94
CA PHE A 644 16.30 0.02 -9.87
C PHE A 644 17.47 -0.96 -9.69
N VAL A 645 17.24 -2.28 -9.77
CA VAL A 645 18.31 -3.28 -9.75
C VAL A 645 19.27 -3.11 -10.94
N CYS A 646 18.75 -2.87 -12.14
CA CYS A 646 19.53 -2.53 -13.34
C CYS A 646 20.36 -1.25 -13.17
N GLY A 647 19.84 -0.24 -12.46
CA GLY A 647 20.58 0.98 -12.14
C GLY A 647 21.72 0.75 -11.16
N ILE A 648 21.39 0.12 -10.02
CA ILE A 648 22.22 0.06 -8.81
C ILE A 648 23.36 -0.97 -8.94
N LEU A 649 23.10 -2.13 -9.55
CA LEU A 649 24.06 -3.25 -9.64
C LEU A 649 24.73 -3.37 -11.01
N PHE A 650 24.04 -3.03 -12.11
CA PHE A 650 24.53 -3.29 -13.46
C PHE A 650 25.11 -2.02 -14.10
N ARG A 651 26.46 -1.90 -14.07
CA ARG A 651 27.19 -0.76 -14.65
C ARG A 651 26.92 -0.56 -16.15
N ARG A 652 26.68 -1.65 -16.91
CA ARG A 652 26.46 -1.61 -18.36
C ARG A 652 25.02 -1.31 -18.81
N SER A 653 24.07 -1.09 -17.90
CA SER A 653 22.68 -0.74 -18.28
C SER A 653 22.59 0.69 -18.84
N GLY A 654 21.88 0.87 -19.96
CA GLY A 654 21.54 2.17 -20.57
C GLY A 654 20.04 2.48 -20.54
N GLU A 655 19.66 3.74 -20.82
CA GLU A 655 18.28 4.23 -20.74
C GLU A 655 17.30 3.46 -21.66
N GLY A 656 17.61 3.31 -22.95
CA GLY A 656 16.76 2.59 -23.89
C GLY A 656 16.45 1.15 -23.45
N GLY A 657 17.45 0.47 -22.87
CA GLY A 657 17.29 -0.87 -22.31
C GLY A 657 16.33 -0.91 -21.12
N VAL A 658 16.48 -0.04 -20.12
CA VAL A 658 15.57 -0.07 -18.95
C VAL A 658 14.14 0.36 -19.29
N ILE A 659 13.97 1.27 -20.25
CA ILE A 659 12.65 1.67 -20.77
C ILE A 659 11.99 0.51 -21.52
N ALA A 660 12.69 -0.13 -22.46
CA ALA A 660 12.17 -1.32 -23.16
C ALA A 660 11.86 -2.46 -22.18
N GLY A 661 12.72 -2.65 -21.17
CA GLY A 661 12.54 -3.62 -20.12
C GLY A 661 11.26 -3.41 -19.30
N VAL A 662 11.02 -2.21 -18.77
CA VAL A 662 9.83 -1.98 -17.91
C VAL A 662 8.53 -2.08 -18.71
N ILE A 663 8.52 -1.62 -19.96
CA ILE A 663 7.39 -1.78 -20.88
C ILE A 663 7.11 -3.28 -21.13
N ALA A 664 8.15 -4.08 -21.41
CA ALA A 664 8.00 -5.51 -21.64
C ALA A 664 7.53 -6.27 -20.39
N GLY A 665 8.04 -5.94 -19.20
CA GLY A 665 7.66 -6.60 -17.94
C GLY A 665 6.24 -6.28 -17.50
N VAL A 666 5.80 -5.02 -17.59
CA VAL A 666 4.40 -4.64 -17.34
C VAL A 666 3.49 -5.27 -18.41
N GLY A 667 3.91 -5.27 -19.68
CA GLY A 667 3.19 -5.93 -20.77
C GLY A 667 2.99 -7.42 -20.55
N ALA A 668 4.02 -8.14 -20.08
CA ALA A 668 3.94 -9.56 -19.74
C ALA A 668 2.98 -9.82 -18.57
N ASN A 669 2.99 -8.97 -17.54
CA ASN A 669 2.07 -9.08 -16.41
C ASN A 669 0.61 -8.81 -16.80
N LEU A 670 0.37 -7.82 -17.67
CA LEU A 670 -0.96 -7.57 -18.24
C LEU A 670 -1.40 -8.72 -19.17
N ALA A 671 -0.48 -9.33 -19.92
CA ALA A 671 -0.79 -10.52 -20.71
C ALA A 671 -1.19 -11.72 -19.82
N MET A 672 -0.54 -11.93 -18.67
CA MET A 672 -0.97 -12.95 -17.70
C MET A 672 -2.35 -12.64 -17.13
N LEU A 673 -2.63 -11.39 -16.77
CA LEU A 673 -3.94 -10.93 -16.26
C LEU A 673 -5.10 -11.25 -17.22
N PHE A 674 -4.91 -11.08 -18.53
CA PHE A 674 -5.99 -11.26 -19.53
C PHE A 674 -6.02 -12.64 -20.19
N PHE A 675 -4.86 -13.26 -20.46
CA PHE A 675 -4.78 -14.51 -21.24
C PHE A 675 -4.44 -15.74 -20.42
N VAL A 676 -3.92 -15.60 -19.19
CA VAL A 676 -3.53 -16.73 -18.33
C VAL A 676 -4.09 -16.57 -16.89
N PRO A 677 -5.41 -16.38 -16.72
CA PRO A 677 -6.02 -16.08 -15.41
C PRO A 677 -5.89 -17.21 -14.37
N GLY A 678 -5.45 -18.42 -14.78
CA GLY A 678 -5.11 -19.53 -13.89
C GLY A 678 -3.73 -19.43 -13.23
N VAL A 679 -2.92 -18.41 -13.56
CA VAL A 679 -1.67 -18.10 -12.84
C VAL A 679 -1.99 -17.22 -11.63
N PHE A 680 -1.67 -17.71 -10.44
CA PHE A 680 -1.83 -16.98 -9.18
C PHE A 680 -1.05 -15.66 -9.22
N TRP A 681 -1.76 -14.56 -8.94
CA TRP A 681 -1.36 -13.19 -9.28
C TRP A 681 -0.03 -12.73 -8.64
N MET A 682 0.41 -13.37 -7.55
CA MET A 682 1.70 -13.05 -6.95
C MET A 682 2.89 -13.40 -7.85
N TRP A 683 2.77 -14.40 -8.74
CA TRP A 683 3.82 -14.77 -9.71
C TRP A 683 4.15 -13.68 -10.72
N TRP A 684 3.25 -12.70 -10.92
CA TRP A 684 3.50 -11.54 -11.77
C TRP A 684 4.66 -10.67 -11.25
N ASN A 685 4.98 -10.72 -9.95
CA ASN A 685 6.11 -9.99 -9.38
C ASN A 685 7.48 -10.53 -9.89
N PRO A 686 7.87 -11.80 -9.64
CA PRO A 686 9.12 -12.34 -10.18
C PRO A 686 9.10 -12.47 -11.71
N LEU A 687 7.95 -12.74 -12.34
CA LEU A 687 7.85 -12.79 -13.80
C LEU A 687 8.17 -11.43 -14.44
N GLY A 688 7.43 -10.38 -14.07
CA GLY A 688 7.63 -9.05 -14.63
C GLY A 688 9.03 -8.50 -14.33
N PHE A 689 9.57 -8.80 -13.14
CA PHE A 689 10.97 -8.51 -12.81
C PHE A 689 11.95 -9.22 -13.76
N ALA A 690 11.79 -10.53 -13.97
CA ALA A 690 12.67 -11.33 -14.82
C ALA A 690 12.61 -10.89 -16.28
N VAL A 691 11.41 -10.58 -16.80
CA VAL A 691 11.22 -10.05 -18.16
C VAL A 691 11.88 -8.67 -18.31
N THR A 692 11.67 -7.75 -17.37
CA THR A 692 12.32 -6.43 -17.41
C THR A 692 13.84 -6.52 -17.34
N LEU A 693 14.38 -7.36 -16.45
CA LEU A 693 15.82 -7.58 -16.33
C LEU A 693 16.42 -8.23 -17.59
N ALA A 694 15.76 -9.25 -18.14
CA ALA A 694 16.22 -9.95 -19.34
C ALA A 694 16.20 -9.04 -20.58
N VAL A 695 15.09 -8.35 -20.83
CA VAL A 695 14.97 -7.42 -21.98
C VAL A 695 15.93 -6.24 -21.82
N GLY A 696 16.03 -5.64 -20.63
CA GLY A 696 16.91 -4.50 -20.40
C GLY A 696 18.39 -4.83 -20.58
N LEU A 697 18.84 -6.00 -20.10
CA LEU A 697 20.21 -6.47 -20.32
C LEU A 697 20.44 -6.97 -21.77
N ALA A 698 19.42 -7.45 -22.48
CA ALA A 698 19.54 -7.85 -23.89
C ALA A 698 19.69 -6.65 -24.83
N VAL A 699 18.95 -5.57 -24.58
CA VAL A 699 19.07 -4.30 -25.33
C VAL A 699 20.40 -3.61 -25.00
N ALA A 700 20.77 -3.49 -23.71
CA ALA A 700 22.03 -2.88 -23.30
C ALA A 700 23.32 -3.61 -23.79
N ARG A 701 23.21 -4.85 -24.28
CA ARG A 701 24.30 -5.56 -24.98
C ARG A 701 24.46 -5.18 -26.45
N ARG A 702 23.46 -4.55 -27.06
CA ARG A 702 23.48 -4.07 -28.45
C ARG A 702 23.97 -2.62 -28.53
N ASP A 703 23.56 -1.78 -27.59
CA ASP A 703 23.85 -0.34 -27.53
C ASP A 703 25.26 -0.04 -26.95
N GLY A 704 26.27 -0.80 -27.39
CA GLY A 704 27.48 -1.16 -26.63
C GLY A 704 28.49 -0.07 -26.24
N GLU A 705 28.21 1.22 -26.47
CA GLU A 705 29.21 2.30 -26.39
C GLU A 705 28.96 3.35 -25.29
N THR A 706 27.75 3.44 -24.71
CA THR A 706 27.35 4.61 -23.89
C THR A 706 27.50 4.47 -22.37
N ALA A 707 27.77 3.26 -21.84
CA ALA A 707 27.50 2.97 -20.44
C ALA A 707 28.60 3.35 -19.41
N GLU A 708 29.83 3.66 -19.82
CA GLU A 708 30.94 3.81 -18.85
C GLU A 708 31.05 5.22 -18.23
N ALA A 709 30.60 6.27 -18.92
CA ALA A 709 30.86 7.66 -18.52
C ALA A 709 30.06 8.16 -17.30
N GLY A 710 28.80 7.73 -17.14
CA GLY A 710 27.87 8.30 -16.14
C GLY A 710 27.87 7.64 -14.74
N GLY A 711 28.65 6.58 -14.53
CA GLY A 711 28.40 5.63 -13.43
C GLY A 711 29.04 5.91 -12.07
N GLN A 712 29.92 6.92 -11.93
CA GLN A 712 30.72 7.10 -10.72
C GLN A 712 29.87 7.54 -9.51
N GLY A 713 29.84 6.71 -8.46
CA GLY A 713 29.06 6.95 -7.24
C GLY A 713 27.56 6.62 -7.34
N LEU A 714 27.06 6.23 -8.53
CA LEU A 714 25.64 5.91 -8.79
C LEU A 714 25.36 4.39 -8.92
N THR A 715 26.37 3.58 -8.62
CA THR A 715 26.29 2.11 -8.49
C THR A 715 26.92 1.66 -7.17
N ILE A 716 26.51 0.52 -6.62
CA ILE A 716 27.05 0.00 -5.36
C ILE A 716 28.34 -0.80 -5.59
N ASP A 717 29.39 -0.46 -4.85
CA ASP A 717 30.51 -1.37 -4.61
C ASP A 717 30.10 -2.44 -3.58
N LEU A 718 30.03 -3.70 -4.03
CA LEU A 718 29.66 -4.85 -3.21
C LEU A 718 30.70 -5.16 -2.11
N ALA A 719 31.98 -4.82 -2.31
CA ALA A 719 33.01 -5.02 -1.29
C ALA A 719 32.88 -4.00 -0.15
N ALA A 720 32.73 -2.72 -0.48
CA ALA A 720 32.40 -1.68 0.50
C ALA A 720 31.04 -1.92 1.18
N LEU A 721 30.07 -2.55 0.50
CA LEU A 721 28.82 -2.97 1.11
C LEU A 721 29.03 -4.10 2.13
N ALA A 722 29.68 -5.20 1.74
CA ALA A 722 29.95 -6.33 2.62
C ALA A 722 30.73 -5.92 3.88
N ALA A 723 31.64 -4.93 3.78
CA ALA A 723 32.32 -4.35 4.93
C ALA A 723 31.36 -3.58 5.87
N ARG A 724 30.39 -2.83 5.33
CA ARG A 724 29.38 -2.07 6.09
C ARG A 724 28.31 -2.94 6.75
N GLU A 725 28.02 -4.12 6.19
CA GLU A 725 27.04 -5.05 6.76
C GLU A 725 27.60 -5.92 7.91
N ARG A 726 28.91 -5.92 8.15
CA ARG A 726 29.55 -6.66 9.25
C ARG A 726 28.94 -6.42 10.64
N PRO A 727 28.49 -5.21 11.04
CA PRO A 727 27.82 -5.02 12.34
C PRO A 727 26.40 -5.61 12.40
N TRP A 728 25.74 -5.83 11.27
CA TRP A 728 24.33 -6.19 11.19
C TRP A 728 24.05 -7.69 11.07
N TRP A 729 25.08 -8.55 10.98
CA TRP A 729 24.92 -10.00 10.78
C TRP A 729 23.95 -10.67 11.76
N ARG A 730 23.95 -10.24 13.04
CA ARG A 730 23.04 -10.77 14.08
C ARG A 730 21.58 -10.41 13.81
N VAL A 731 21.33 -9.23 13.25
CA VAL A 731 19.98 -8.75 12.91
C VAL A 731 19.47 -9.48 11.67
N HIS A 732 20.33 -9.68 10.66
CA HIS A 732 19.99 -10.50 9.49
C HIS A 732 19.72 -11.96 9.90
N LEU A 733 20.54 -12.55 10.78
CA LEU A 733 20.30 -13.90 11.31
C LEU A 733 19.01 -13.98 12.14
N ALA A 734 18.67 -12.94 12.91
CA ALA A 734 17.41 -12.89 13.65
C ALA A 734 16.19 -12.80 12.72
N LEU A 735 16.26 -12.05 11.62
CA LEU A 735 15.20 -12.00 10.59
C LEU A 735 15.09 -13.33 9.80
N VAL A 736 16.20 -14.02 9.53
CA VAL A 736 16.16 -15.39 8.97
C VAL A 736 15.55 -16.39 9.97
N GLY A 737 15.91 -16.29 11.25
CA GLY A 737 15.29 -17.09 12.32
C GLY A 737 13.78 -16.81 12.46
N TRP A 738 13.36 -15.56 12.28
CA TRP A 738 11.95 -15.15 12.26
C TRP A 738 11.21 -15.70 11.03
N PHE A 739 11.82 -15.70 9.84
CA PHE A 739 11.30 -16.39 8.66
C PHE A 739 11.08 -17.90 8.95
N VAL A 740 12.09 -18.60 9.48
CA VAL A 740 11.98 -20.03 9.81
C VAL A 740 10.90 -20.28 10.86
N LEU A 741 10.81 -19.43 11.90
CA LEU A 741 9.76 -19.51 12.91
C LEU A 741 8.36 -19.24 12.31
N THR A 742 8.24 -18.33 11.34
CA THR A 742 6.97 -18.04 10.66
C THR A 742 6.49 -19.26 9.84
N VAL A 743 7.41 -19.93 9.13
CA VAL A 743 7.10 -21.18 8.41
C VAL A 743 6.75 -22.32 9.38
N ALA A 744 7.49 -22.46 10.49
CA ALA A 744 7.20 -23.46 11.51
C ALA A 744 5.83 -23.20 12.19
N LEU A 745 5.50 -21.94 12.49
CA LEU A 745 4.20 -21.54 13.03
C LEU A 745 3.07 -21.82 12.04
N ALA A 746 3.26 -21.51 10.76
CA ALA A 746 2.31 -21.85 9.69
C ALA A 746 2.04 -23.37 9.62
N ALA A 747 3.08 -24.20 9.74
CA ALA A 747 2.93 -25.65 9.81
C ALA A 747 2.25 -26.14 11.11
N ALA A 748 2.49 -25.46 12.23
CA ALA A 748 1.99 -25.83 13.56
C ALA A 748 0.53 -25.40 13.82
N ILE A 749 0.06 -24.29 13.25
CA ILE A 749 -1.29 -23.72 13.50
C ILE A 749 -2.42 -24.76 13.34
N PRO A 750 -2.47 -25.63 12.32
CA PRO A 750 -3.52 -26.66 12.21
C PRO A 750 -3.50 -27.72 13.32
N PHE A 751 -2.40 -27.85 14.07
CA PHE A 751 -2.30 -28.70 15.26
C PHE A 751 -2.64 -27.93 16.53
N LEU A 752 -2.14 -26.70 16.67
CA LEU A 752 -2.48 -25.78 17.77
C LEU A 752 -3.98 -25.49 17.81
N ALA A 753 -4.63 -25.27 16.67
CA ALA A 753 -6.07 -25.07 16.58
C ALA A 753 -6.86 -26.28 17.12
N ARG A 754 -6.44 -27.51 16.77
CA ARG A 754 -7.04 -28.74 17.33
C ARG A 754 -6.77 -28.88 18.83
N TRP A 755 -5.61 -28.47 19.31
CA TRP A 755 -5.29 -28.47 20.74
C TRP A 755 -6.15 -27.46 21.52
N VAL A 756 -6.38 -26.26 20.98
CA VAL A 756 -7.29 -25.25 21.55
C VAL A 756 -8.74 -25.73 21.54
N MET A 757 -9.20 -26.36 20.44
CA MET A 757 -10.53 -26.98 20.38
C MET A 757 -10.73 -28.05 21.46
N ILE A 758 -9.73 -28.91 21.71
CA ILE A 758 -9.80 -29.94 22.76
C ILE A 758 -9.70 -29.33 24.16
N ALA A 759 -8.89 -28.29 24.36
CA ALA A 759 -8.66 -27.68 25.67
C ALA A 759 -9.76 -26.71 26.13
N THR A 760 -10.73 -26.37 25.26
CA THR A 760 -11.89 -25.52 25.60
C THR A 760 -13.22 -26.07 25.06
N ALA A 761 -13.35 -27.39 24.98
CA ALA A 761 -14.61 -28.10 24.73
C ALA A 761 -15.20 -28.64 26.04
#